data_AF-A0A353DG92-F1
#
_entry.id   AF-A0A353DG92-F1
#
_cell.length_a   1.000
_cell.length_b   1.000
_cell.length_c   1.000
_cell.angle_alpha   90.00
_cell.angle_beta   90.00
_cell.angle_gamma   90.00
#
_symmetry.space_group_name_H-M   'P 1'
#
loop_
_entity.id
_entity.type
_entity.pdbx_description
1 polymer ?
#
loop_
_entity_poly.entity_id
_entity_poly.type
_entity_poly.pdbx_seq_one_letter_code
_entity_poly.pdbx_strand_id
1 'polypeptide(L)'
;MRFPRIVFPLFAALLALGNGDAVEIRIATYNVRLGLGTGGDLERDSAEAVIARVDPDVIGLQEVYSADRSGNPSNLDDLAASLNYPHVFIPSSAIDTQSRVVILSKFPFLNSWSILSPAGENDMTRAASAVLIDLPGTDADPVIVNAHLKCCLEPDDSFRRAVEMHRINNFLIDEGFDSSDNIFFLGDFNLIGSSWTYDSLPAGLPVSYQLGTDVSFPVNYSPDPASYFTSLALTNPGFLQQNGSSSATHNSGSTLDYILISNPIAIRGTQTEIYKSSLDASFPGLSKSGTPLPASTSNDASDHYLVFGDFDIDGGENLSMSLSTNTATESSPPISLTITLPQPPGIGETVTVTITSSDPSEITPEATSLVFTSGQSSASTTLTTRPDLLLDGSQSVDIQASASGFNSVFETITVADSDTSIYELNEINSPWLQTFEGFQGEQTPAAWNITNNNWQGPDDGSMEMRGPRSYGGSSLGNFSGSENLFTATFQNLTGSTIKSLSVSYLAQQWRSFQNGSVDQWIVTFIDNGVRTEIPDLTFTSETNQASGALEPPLEKTLQGLITGLNIPPGASIQLEFQASPGTPGGSESDDVFINEIHYDNDSVDVGEFVEIVVGPGYSNDLASIELVLYNGNSGGTYNSTRTLDNFMQGTICDSCHHIFYSEISGIQNGAPDGMALIVDGVVKQFISYEGSFTATNGPASGTTSNDIGVSQTLSTQPGMDSLGLTGDGSEAIDFSWNILSGVHTPGQPNPGQSFSAGSAPQGIAIDNLILIPYAQSNETHPSSISAIDLITPDTVRLAIPTSNGFDYSLESSSDLITWTSRANQSGDGEIWMPDFPYEVNQFFRLNISPSN
;
A
#
# COMPACT_ATOMS: atom_id res chain seq x y z
N MET A 1 -2.03 25.58 41.21
CA MET A 1 -1.51 25.31 42.58
C MET A 1 -2.13 23.99 43.01
N ARG A 2 -1.38 22.88 42.90
CA ARG A 2 -1.89 21.50 43.12
C ARG A 2 -2.34 21.34 44.58
N PHE A 3 -3.63 21.10 44.81
CA PHE A 3 -4.12 20.65 46.11
C PHE A 3 -3.82 19.15 46.28
N PRO A 4 -3.51 18.68 47.49
CA PRO A 4 -3.18 17.28 47.72
C PRO A 4 -4.46 16.43 47.63
N ARG A 5 -4.40 15.35 46.82
CA ARG A 5 -5.43 14.31 46.72
C ARG A 5 -5.64 13.68 48.11
N ILE A 6 -6.80 13.91 48.72
CA ILE A 6 -7.24 13.21 49.93
C ILE A 6 -7.99 11.97 49.48
N VAL A 7 -7.36 10.81 49.64
CA VAL A 7 -7.97 9.49 49.39
C VAL A 7 -8.86 9.15 50.58
N PHE A 8 -10.17 8.98 50.34
CA PHE A 8 -11.08 8.32 51.28
C PHE A 8 -11.23 6.85 50.87
N PRO A 9 -11.00 5.88 51.76
CA PRO A 9 -11.28 4.49 51.46
C PRO A 9 -12.75 4.21 51.79
N LEU A 10 -13.54 3.79 50.80
CA LEU A 10 -14.82 3.13 51.06
C LEU A 10 -14.85 1.77 50.36
N PHE A 11 -15.01 0.74 51.18
CA PHE A 11 -15.12 -0.67 50.82
C PHE A 11 -16.26 -0.95 49.82
N ALA A 12 -15.94 -1.66 48.74
CA ALA A 12 -16.84 -2.61 48.09
C ALA A 12 -16.04 -3.86 47.70
N ALA A 13 -16.56 -5.03 48.07
CA ALA A 13 -15.85 -6.30 48.02
C ALA A 13 -16.08 -7.07 46.71
N LEU A 14 -14.96 -7.45 46.08
CA LEU A 14 -14.62 -8.74 45.48
C LEU A 14 -15.59 -9.38 44.46
N LEU A 15 -15.20 -9.34 43.17
CA LEU A 15 -15.10 -10.51 42.26
C LEU A 15 -14.46 -10.11 40.91
N ALA A 16 -13.12 -10.18 40.83
CA ALA A 16 -12.37 -10.59 39.64
C ALA A 16 -10.95 -10.96 40.09
N LEU A 17 -10.59 -12.23 39.94
CA LEU A 17 -9.22 -12.73 39.93
C LEU A 17 -8.96 -13.12 38.47
N GLY A 18 -7.86 -12.62 37.89
CA GLY A 18 -7.42 -12.84 36.49
C GLY A 18 -7.77 -11.63 35.61
N ASN A 19 -6.89 -11.01 34.83
CA ASN A 19 -5.61 -11.41 34.24
C ASN A 19 -4.72 -10.16 34.05
N GLY A 20 -3.42 -10.35 33.82
CA GLY A 20 -2.48 -9.29 33.43
C GLY A 20 -2.66 -8.78 31.99
N ASP A 21 -3.91 -8.67 31.55
CA ASP A 21 -4.30 -8.13 30.24
C ASP A 21 -4.45 -6.61 30.36
N ALA A 22 -4.23 -5.90 29.25
CA ALA A 22 -4.50 -4.46 29.19
C ALA A 22 -5.98 -4.18 29.55
N VAL A 23 -6.23 -3.09 30.27
CA VAL A 23 -7.61 -2.72 30.60
C VAL A 23 -8.28 -2.13 29.36
N GLU A 24 -9.24 -2.86 28.80
CA GLU A 24 -10.03 -2.44 27.64
C GLU A 24 -11.27 -1.64 28.07
N ILE A 25 -11.67 -0.66 27.27
CA ILE A 25 -12.95 0.04 27.38
C ILE A 25 -13.63 0.16 26.02
N ARG A 26 -14.94 -0.08 25.97
CA ARG A 26 -15.77 0.19 24.79
C ARG A 26 -16.39 1.58 24.86
N ILE A 27 -16.10 2.43 23.88
CA ILE A 27 -16.62 3.81 23.82
C ILE A 27 -17.44 4.03 22.56
N ALA A 28 -18.58 4.69 22.68
CA ALA A 28 -19.48 5.01 21.57
C ALA A 28 -19.93 6.47 21.53
N THR A 29 -20.33 6.93 20.35
CA THR A 29 -21.05 8.20 20.15
C THR A 29 -22.30 7.98 19.29
N TYR A 30 -23.37 8.69 19.62
CA TYR A 30 -24.64 8.56 18.90
C TYR A 30 -25.53 9.81 18.95
N ASN A 31 -25.78 10.42 17.79
CA ASN A 31 -26.79 11.46 17.63
C ASN A 31 -28.18 10.80 17.44
N VAL A 32 -29.14 11.13 18.30
CA VAL A 32 -30.49 10.53 18.31
C VAL A 32 -31.54 11.36 17.55
N ARG A 33 -31.12 12.31 16.70
CA ARG A 33 -31.88 13.05 15.67
C ARG A 33 -33.02 13.98 16.14
N LEU A 34 -33.83 13.60 17.12
CA LEU A 34 -35.01 14.35 17.56
C LEU A 34 -35.34 14.15 19.05
N GLY A 35 -34.35 13.74 19.84
CA GLY A 35 -34.55 13.33 21.23
C GLY A 35 -34.72 11.83 21.37
N LEU A 36 -34.87 11.39 22.61
CA LEU A 36 -35.00 9.97 22.92
C LEU A 36 -36.42 9.46 22.64
N GLY A 37 -37.45 10.28 22.84
CA GLY A 37 -38.85 9.84 22.72
C GLY A 37 -39.32 9.05 23.95
N THR A 38 -40.56 8.53 23.92
CA THR A 38 -41.11 7.73 25.04
C THR A 38 -41.01 6.23 24.78
N GLY A 39 -40.81 5.42 25.84
CA GLY A 39 -40.72 3.96 25.69
C GLY A 39 -41.98 3.36 25.05
N GLY A 40 -41.79 2.50 24.05
CA GLY A 40 -42.86 1.95 23.20
C GLY A 40 -43.06 2.68 21.86
N ASP A 41 -42.38 3.81 21.65
CA ASP A 41 -42.26 4.43 20.33
C ASP A 41 -41.16 3.74 19.52
N LEU A 42 -41.40 3.55 18.21
CA LEU A 42 -40.48 2.80 17.33
C LEU A 42 -39.06 3.36 17.34
N GLU A 43 -38.92 4.69 17.26
CA GLU A 43 -37.63 5.38 17.22
C GLU A 43 -36.84 5.17 18.52
N ARG A 44 -37.52 5.36 19.67
CA ARG A 44 -36.99 5.14 21.02
C ARG A 44 -36.51 3.70 21.20
N ASP A 45 -37.39 2.74 20.92
CA ASP A 45 -37.11 1.31 21.12
C ASP A 45 -36.00 0.83 20.17
N SER A 46 -35.93 1.37 18.96
CA SER A 46 -34.88 1.06 18.00
C SER A 46 -33.53 1.64 18.44
N ALA A 47 -33.49 2.87 18.95
CA ALA A 47 -32.26 3.48 19.50
C ALA A 47 -31.75 2.71 20.72
N GLU A 48 -32.64 2.32 21.63
CA GLU A 48 -32.29 1.48 22.77
C GLU A 48 -31.77 0.11 22.34
N ALA A 49 -32.41 -0.54 21.35
CA ALA A 49 -31.94 -1.82 20.82
C ALA A 49 -30.55 -1.70 20.16
N VAL A 50 -30.28 -0.62 19.43
CA VAL A 50 -28.95 -0.34 18.84
C VAL A 50 -27.90 -0.21 19.94
N ILE A 51 -28.14 0.59 20.97
CA ILE A 51 -27.18 0.78 22.07
C ILE A 51 -27.01 -0.53 22.85
N ALA A 52 -28.08 -1.28 23.13
CA ALA A 52 -28.00 -2.58 23.80
C ALA A 52 -27.22 -3.64 22.99
N ARG A 53 -27.30 -3.58 21.66
CA ARG A 53 -26.58 -4.48 20.76
C ARG A 53 -25.08 -4.19 20.77
N VAL A 54 -24.69 -2.92 20.75
CA VAL A 54 -23.27 -2.50 20.81
C VAL A 54 -22.72 -2.64 22.22
N ASP A 55 -23.55 -2.41 23.24
CA ASP A 55 -23.26 -2.52 24.68
C ASP A 55 -22.03 -1.72 25.14
N PRO A 56 -21.91 -0.42 24.78
CA PRO A 56 -20.72 0.34 25.12
C PRO A 56 -20.60 0.58 26.63
N ASP A 57 -19.38 0.71 27.14
CA ASP A 57 -19.15 1.03 28.55
C ASP A 57 -19.38 2.51 28.83
N VAL A 58 -19.06 3.35 27.85
CA VAL A 58 -19.34 4.79 27.86
C VAL A 58 -19.92 5.21 26.53
N ILE A 59 -20.99 5.99 26.57
CA ILE A 59 -21.62 6.54 25.37
C ILE A 59 -21.88 8.04 25.51
N GLY A 60 -21.44 8.79 24.49
CA GLY A 60 -21.84 10.18 24.29
C GLY A 60 -23.08 10.26 23.40
N LEU A 61 -24.15 10.85 23.93
CA LEU A 61 -25.37 11.12 23.17
C LEU A 61 -25.43 12.58 22.74
N GLN A 62 -25.92 12.83 21.53
CA GLN A 62 -26.22 14.16 21.01
C GLN A 62 -27.71 14.25 20.68
N GLU A 63 -28.26 15.46 20.65
CA GLU A 63 -29.68 15.69 20.38
C GLU A 63 -30.64 15.16 21.44
N VAL A 64 -30.25 15.23 22.72
CA VAL A 64 -31.17 14.95 23.83
C VAL A 64 -31.98 16.20 24.15
N TYR A 65 -33.30 16.19 23.87
CA TYR A 65 -34.13 17.38 23.98
C TYR A 65 -34.57 17.65 25.42
N SER A 66 -35.10 18.84 25.66
CA SER A 66 -35.55 19.27 26.98
C SER A 66 -36.73 18.43 27.51
N ALA A 67 -37.54 17.85 26.61
CA ALA A 67 -38.61 16.93 26.98
C ALA A 67 -38.05 15.61 27.57
N ASP A 68 -36.94 15.10 27.02
CA ASP A 68 -36.34 13.83 27.45
C ASP A 68 -35.70 13.88 28.83
N ARG A 69 -35.43 15.10 29.31
CA ARG A 69 -34.83 15.38 30.62
C ARG A 69 -35.85 15.88 31.64
N SER A 70 -37.13 15.85 31.28
CA SER A 70 -38.24 16.30 32.11
C SER A 70 -39.06 15.10 32.60
N GLY A 71 -39.56 15.15 33.83
CA GLY A 71 -40.25 14.01 34.46
C GLY A 71 -39.44 13.40 35.62
N ASN A 72 -40.00 12.38 36.25
CA ASN A 72 -39.32 11.57 37.27
C ASN A 72 -39.96 10.17 37.35
N PRO A 73 -39.35 9.14 36.72
CA PRO A 73 -38.17 9.23 35.86
C PRO A 73 -38.45 10.04 34.58
N SER A 74 -37.42 10.67 34.03
CA SER A 74 -37.44 11.23 32.68
C SER A 74 -37.14 10.14 31.63
N ASN A 75 -37.37 10.41 30.34
CA ASN A 75 -37.06 9.44 29.28
C ASN A 75 -35.57 9.05 29.28
N LEU A 76 -34.69 9.99 29.62
CA LEU A 76 -33.26 9.75 29.78
C LEU A 76 -32.94 8.87 31.00
N ASP A 77 -33.61 9.08 32.14
CA ASP A 77 -33.45 8.23 33.32
C ASP A 77 -33.91 6.80 33.02
N ASP A 78 -35.02 6.65 32.28
CA ASP A 78 -35.56 5.36 31.86
C ASP A 78 -34.60 4.63 30.92
N LEU A 79 -34.00 5.31 29.93
CA LEU A 79 -32.94 4.76 29.07
C LEU A 79 -31.73 4.30 29.87
N ALA A 80 -31.21 5.18 30.73
CA ALA A 80 -30.01 4.89 31.50
C ALA A 80 -30.24 3.68 32.42
N ALA A 81 -31.43 3.59 33.04
CA ALA A 81 -31.80 2.45 33.87
C ALA A 81 -31.97 1.15 33.08
N SER A 82 -32.57 1.20 31.89
CA SER A 82 -32.81 -0.02 31.08
C SER A 82 -31.52 -0.62 30.51
N LEU A 83 -30.53 0.23 30.20
CA LEU A 83 -29.22 -0.17 29.67
C LEU A 83 -28.12 -0.25 30.74
N ASN A 84 -28.47 -0.13 32.01
CA ASN A 84 -27.55 -0.24 33.15
C ASN A 84 -26.38 0.77 33.13
N TYR A 85 -26.69 2.05 32.86
CA TYR A 85 -25.79 3.19 33.03
C TYR A 85 -26.10 3.95 34.33
N PRO A 86 -25.48 3.61 35.47
CA PRO A 86 -25.73 4.28 36.75
C PRO A 86 -25.15 5.70 36.84
N HIS A 87 -24.27 6.09 35.92
CA HIS A 87 -23.61 7.38 35.92
C HIS A 87 -23.99 8.20 34.68
N VAL A 88 -24.65 9.34 34.91
CA VAL A 88 -25.18 10.22 33.87
C VAL A 88 -24.67 11.64 34.10
N PHE A 89 -24.08 12.26 33.09
CA PHE A 89 -23.66 13.65 33.14
C PHE A 89 -24.27 14.47 32.00
N ILE A 90 -24.87 15.62 32.38
CA ILE A 90 -25.50 16.57 31.47
C ILE A 90 -24.87 17.93 31.74
N PRO A 91 -24.25 18.60 30.75
CA PRO A 91 -23.61 19.89 30.97
C PRO A 91 -24.66 21.00 31.17
N SER A 92 -24.22 22.10 31.79
CA SER A 92 -25.04 23.31 31.94
C SER A 92 -25.38 23.95 30.59
N SER A 93 -26.43 24.78 30.54
CA SER A 93 -26.90 25.42 29.30
C SER A 93 -25.97 26.53 28.78
N ALA A 94 -25.82 26.60 27.45
CA ALA A 94 -25.20 27.71 26.69
C ALA A 94 -26.28 28.54 25.94
N ILE A 95 -25.85 29.40 25.00
CA ILE A 95 -26.60 30.47 24.31
C ILE A 95 -28.07 30.15 24.02
N ASP A 96 -28.34 29.09 23.25
CA ASP A 96 -29.72 28.75 22.87
C ASP A 96 -29.80 27.41 22.14
N THR A 97 -30.14 26.34 22.84
CA THR A 97 -30.77 25.16 22.20
C THR A 97 -31.69 24.44 23.18
N GLN A 98 -32.76 23.83 22.65
CA GLN A 98 -33.59 22.88 23.41
C GLN A 98 -32.96 21.48 23.50
N SER A 99 -31.90 21.24 22.72
CA SER A 99 -31.12 19.99 22.58
C SER A 99 -29.79 20.06 23.36
N ARG A 100 -29.34 18.95 23.95
CA ARG A 100 -28.14 18.80 24.79
C ARG A 100 -27.29 17.62 24.33
N VAL A 101 -26.04 17.62 24.77
CA VAL A 101 -25.17 16.44 24.80
C VAL A 101 -25.24 15.79 26.18
N VAL A 102 -25.04 14.48 26.26
CA VAL A 102 -25.07 13.69 27.51
C VAL A 102 -23.96 12.65 27.47
N ILE A 103 -23.35 12.34 28.60
CA ILE A 103 -22.45 11.17 28.74
C ILE A 103 -23.10 10.18 29.71
N LEU A 104 -23.22 8.92 29.29
CA LEU A 104 -23.66 7.79 30.10
C LEU A 104 -22.49 6.84 30.29
N SER A 105 -22.28 6.34 31.51
CA SER A 105 -21.16 5.45 31.84
C SER A 105 -21.55 4.35 32.81
N LYS A 106 -21.02 3.14 32.58
CA LYS A 106 -21.08 2.03 33.52
C LYS A 106 -20.16 2.25 34.73
N PHE A 107 -19.15 3.12 34.57
CA PHE A 107 -18.12 3.43 35.56
C PHE A 107 -18.30 4.82 36.19
N PRO A 108 -17.86 5.04 37.44
CA PRO A 108 -18.06 6.30 38.14
C PRO A 108 -17.22 7.45 37.58
N PHE A 109 -17.74 8.67 37.70
CA PHE A 109 -17.01 9.89 37.34
C PHE A 109 -16.18 10.37 38.53
N LEU A 110 -14.86 10.48 38.35
CA LEU A 110 -13.97 11.18 39.28
C LEU A 110 -14.18 12.68 39.22
N ASN A 111 -14.44 13.20 38.01
CA ASN A 111 -14.78 14.60 37.80
C ASN A 111 -15.68 14.77 36.57
N SER A 112 -16.39 15.90 36.50
CA SER A 112 -17.24 16.25 35.37
C SER A 112 -17.27 17.76 35.14
N TRP A 113 -17.23 18.18 33.88
CA TRP A 113 -17.12 19.58 33.49
C TRP A 113 -18.09 19.93 32.37
N SER A 114 -18.67 21.13 32.46
CA SER A 114 -19.36 21.77 31.34
C SER A 114 -18.38 22.70 30.63
N ILE A 115 -18.09 22.43 29.37
CA ILE A 115 -17.23 23.28 28.54
C ILE A 115 -18.12 24.38 27.94
N LEU A 116 -17.86 25.62 28.32
CA LEU A 116 -18.66 26.81 27.99
C LEU A 116 -17.76 27.92 27.41
N SER A 117 -18.38 28.95 26.85
CA SER A 117 -17.68 30.21 26.57
C SER A 117 -17.07 30.76 27.87
N PRO A 118 -15.84 31.32 27.83
CA PRO A 118 -15.27 32.04 28.96
C PRO A 118 -16.16 33.18 29.47
N ALA A 119 -15.90 33.61 30.71
CA ALA A 119 -16.71 34.63 31.37
C ALA A 119 -16.67 35.98 30.60
N GLY A 120 -17.84 36.45 30.18
CA GLY A 120 -18.00 37.69 29.42
C GLY A 120 -18.00 37.51 27.91
N GLU A 121 -17.91 36.27 27.43
CA GLU A 121 -17.92 35.88 26.02
C GLU A 121 -19.17 35.06 25.73
N ASN A 122 -19.50 34.94 24.44
CA ASN A 122 -20.74 34.30 24.01
C ASN A 122 -20.58 33.70 22.61
N ASP A 123 -19.71 32.68 22.49
CA ASP A 123 -19.31 32.10 21.20
C ASP A 123 -19.47 30.57 21.07
N MET A 124 -19.83 29.85 22.13
CA MET A 124 -20.27 28.46 22.07
C MET A 124 -21.77 28.36 21.76
N THR A 125 -22.16 27.66 20.69
CA THR A 125 -23.58 27.40 20.39
C THR A 125 -24.21 26.51 21.47
N ARG A 126 -23.47 25.51 21.92
CA ARG A 126 -23.86 24.52 22.92
C ARG A 126 -22.70 24.19 23.82
N ALA A 127 -22.99 23.82 25.06
CA ALA A 127 -21.98 23.34 25.98
C ALA A 127 -21.56 21.93 25.57
N ALA A 128 -20.25 21.69 25.46
CA ALA A 128 -19.72 20.33 25.43
C ALA A 128 -19.63 19.79 26.87
N SER A 129 -19.59 18.46 27.01
CA SER A 129 -19.43 17.79 28.29
C SER A 129 -18.09 17.07 28.35
N ALA A 130 -17.40 17.11 29.48
CA ALA A 130 -16.23 16.27 29.74
C ALA A 130 -16.40 15.52 31.06
N VAL A 131 -15.92 14.28 31.13
CA VAL A 131 -15.85 13.48 32.36
C VAL A 131 -14.49 12.81 32.47
N LEU A 132 -13.97 12.68 33.69
CA LEU A 132 -12.84 11.82 34.01
C LEU A 132 -13.40 10.57 34.68
N ILE A 133 -13.11 9.39 34.12
CA ILE A 133 -13.74 8.13 34.52
C ILE A 133 -12.78 7.31 35.37
N ASP A 134 -13.26 6.79 36.50
CA ASP A 134 -12.56 5.81 37.35
C ASP A 134 -12.71 4.42 36.72
N LEU A 135 -11.68 3.94 36.02
CA LEU A 135 -11.75 2.67 35.28
C LEU A 135 -11.14 1.53 36.11
N PRO A 136 -11.93 0.53 36.55
CA PRO A 136 -11.41 -0.54 37.39
C PRO A 136 -10.29 -1.33 36.71
N GLY A 137 -9.18 -1.54 37.41
CA GLY A 137 -8.06 -2.36 36.94
C GLY A 137 -6.84 -1.57 36.46
N THR A 138 -6.98 -0.26 36.25
CA THR A 138 -5.87 0.63 35.84
C THR A 138 -5.90 1.93 36.64
N ASP A 139 -4.75 2.61 36.74
CA ASP A 139 -4.66 4.00 37.23
C ASP A 139 -4.61 5.01 36.06
N ALA A 140 -4.66 4.53 34.81
CA ALA A 140 -4.59 5.34 33.60
C ALA A 140 -5.97 5.86 33.16
N ASP A 141 -6.73 6.40 34.10
CA ASP A 141 -8.10 6.87 33.93
C ASP A 141 -8.31 7.80 32.71
N PRO A 142 -9.23 7.50 31.79
CA PRO A 142 -9.44 8.30 30.59
C PRO A 142 -10.33 9.52 30.84
N VAL A 143 -10.06 10.61 30.12
CA VAL A 143 -10.97 11.76 29.97
C VAL A 143 -11.78 11.62 28.68
N ILE A 144 -13.10 11.75 28.79
CA ILE A 144 -14.03 11.63 27.67
C ILE A 144 -14.77 12.94 27.48
N VAL A 145 -14.63 13.53 26.30
CA VAL A 145 -15.31 14.75 25.87
C VAL A 145 -16.38 14.39 24.84
N ASN A 146 -17.60 14.89 25.03
CA ASN A 146 -18.71 14.77 24.09
C ASN A 146 -19.17 16.16 23.63
N ALA A 147 -19.22 16.39 22.32
CA ALA A 147 -19.75 17.62 21.73
C ALA A 147 -20.80 17.36 20.66
N HIS A 148 -21.59 18.39 20.39
CA HIS A 148 -22.37 18.47 19.17
C HIS A 148 -22.19 19.90 18.67
N LEU A 149 -21.45 20.06 17.58
CA LEU A 149 -20.99 21.35 17.09
C LEU A 149 -22.00 22.02 16.17
N LYS A 150 -21.82 23.31 15.89
CA LYS A 150 -22.72 24.06 15.01
C LYS A 150 -22.96 23.34 13.66
N CYS A 151 -24.22 23.00 13.38
CA CYS A 151 -24.65 22.40 12.12
C CYS A 151 -24.52 23.35 10.92
N CYS A 152 -24.84 22.81 9.76
CA CYS A 152 -25.33 23.53 8.59
C CYS A 152 -24.23 24.29 7.81
N LEU A 153 -24.64 24.96 6.73
CA LEU A 153 -23.75 25.54 5.71
C LEU A 153 -23.96 27.06 5.52
N GLU A 154 -24.50 27.76 6.53
CA GLU A 154 -24.54 29.21 6.47
C GLU A 154 -23.11 29.79 6.57
N PRO A 155 -22.85 31.01 6.03
CA PRO A 155 -21.49 31.56 5.94
C PRO A 155 -20.72 31.69 7.26
N ASP A 156 -21.41 31.76 8.41
CA ASP A 156 -20.82 31.83 9.75
C ASP A 156 -20.62 30.46 10.42
N ASP A 157 -21.20 29.38 9.88
CA ASP A 157 -21.32 28.10 10.58
C ASP A 157 -19.95 27.41 10.76
N SER A 158 -19.11 27.38 9.71
CA SER A 158 -17.75 26.85 9.78
C SER A 158 -16.85 27.68 10.70
N PHE A 159 -17.01 29.00 10.72
CA PHE A 159 -16.32 29.87 11.69
C PHE A 159 -16.67 29.47 13.12
N ARG A 160 -17.96 29.27 13.41
CA ARG A 160 -18.42 28.86 14.74
C ARG A 160 -17.91 27.48 15.12
N ARG A 161 -17.91 26.50 14.21
CA ARG A 161 -17.30 25.18 14.45
C ARG A 161 -15.82 25.28 14.81
N ALA A 162 -15.05 26.12 14.10
CA ALA A 162 -13.64 26.33 14.39
C ALA A 162 -13.40 26.93 15.79
N VAL A 163 -14.22 27.92 16.19
CA VAL A 163 -14.16 28.49 17.54
C VAL A 163 -14.55 27.45 18.59
N GLU A 164 -15.60 26.66 18.38
CA GLU A 164 -16.03 25.61 19.31
C GLU A 164 -14.95 24.53 19.51
N MET A 165 -14.25 24.12 18.44
CA MET A 165 -13.07 23.24 18.53
C MET A 165 -11.94 23.87 19.35
N HIS A 166 -11.64 25.14 19.10
CA HIS A 166 -10.62 25.87 19.84
C HIS A 166 -10.95 25.95 21.35
N ARG A 167 -12.22 26.16 21.71
CA ARG A 167 -12.68 26.18 23.11
C ARG A 167 -12.45 24.85 23.81
N ILE A 168 -12.74 23.73 23.14
CA ILE A 168 -12.52 22.39 23.69
C ILE A 168 -11.02 22.09 23.86
N ASN A 169 -10.20 22.46 22.87
CA ASN A 169 -8.74 22.30 22.97
C ASN A 169 -8.15 23.08 24.13
N ASN A 170 -8.49 24.38 24.27
CA ASN A 170 -8.00 25.20 25.36
C ASN A 170 -8.47 24.69 26.72
N PHE A 171 -9.73 24.24 26.83
CA PHE A 171 -10.23 23.63 28.05
C PHE A 171 -9.38 22.44 28.51
N LEU A 172 -9.06 21.51 27.60
CA LEU A 172 -8.24 20.34 27.92
C LEU A 172 -6.85 20.76 28.42
N ILE A 173 -6.21 21.72 27.75
CA ILE A 173 -4.90 22.25 28.13
C ILE A 173 -4.96 22.97 29.49
N ASP A 174 -5.99 23.80 29.72
CA ASP A 174 -6.15 24.59 30.94
C ASP A 174 -6.45 23.73 32.17
N GLU A 175 -7.20 22.63 31.99
CA GLU A 175 -7.38 21.61 33.04
C GLU A 175 -6.11 20.76 33.27
N GLY A 176 -5.10 20.91 32.41
CA GLY A 176 -3.77 20.34 32.56
C GLY A 176 -3.58 18.99 31.90
N PHE A 177 -4.43 18.62 30.95
CA PHE A 177 -4.25 17.44 30.12
C PHE A 177 -3.20 17.71 29.02
N ASP A 178 -2.42 16.69 28.69
CA ASP A 178 -1.42 16.73 27.62
C ASP A 178 -1.43 15.46 26.75
N SER A 179 -0.52 15.40 25.78
CA SER A 179 -0.44 14.30 24.80
C SER A 179 -0.09 12.93 25.40
N SER A 180 0.25 12.85 26.70
CA SER A 180 0.52 11.59 27.40
C SER A 180 -0.71 11.02 28.12
N ASP A 181 -1.79 11.79 28.25
CA ASP A 181 -3.03 11.32 28.85
C ASP A 181 -3.88 10.49 27.87
N ASN A 182 -4.76 9.64 28.41
CA ASN A 182 -5.78 8.92 27.64
C ASN A 182 -6.98 9.86 27.40
N ILE A 183 -7.07 10.45 26.22
CA ILE A 183 -8.09 11.45 25.87
C ILE A 183 -8.96 10.90 24.74
N PHE A 184 -10.28 10.94 24.94
CA PHE A 184 -11.28 10.70 23.91
C PHE A 184 -12.08 11.98 23.65
N PHE A 185 -12.21 12.37 22.38
CA PHE A 185 -13.11 13.44 21.98
C PHE A 185 -14.08 12.95 20.91
N LEU A 186 -15.33 12.77 21.30
CA LEU A 186 -16.37 12.18 20.48
C LEU A 186 -17.55 13.13 20.25
N GLY A 187 -18.35 12.84 19.22
CA GLY A 187 -19.60 13.54 18.99
C GLY A 187 -19.95 13.76 17.53
N ASP A 188 -21.04 14.49 17.30
CA ASP A 188 -21.44 15.01 15.99
C ASP A 188 -20.77 16.37 15.76
N PHE A 189 -19.72 16.37 14.96
CA PHE A 189 -18.90 17.55 14.72
C PHE A 189 -19.42 18.41 13.57
N ASN A 190 -20.36 17.92 12.76
CA ASN A 190 -20.86 18.64 11.58
C ASN A 190 -19.73 19.23 10.70
N LEU A 191 -18.59 18.54 10.59
CA LEU A 191 -17.45 19.00 9.78
C LEU A 191 -17.71 18.73 8.30
N ILE A 192 -18.32 19.71 7.65
CA ILE A 192 -18.72 19.67 6.24
C ILE A 192 -18.17 20.88 5.49
N GLY A 193 -18.01 20.73 4.17
CA GLY A 193 -17.42 21.74 3.30
C GLY A 193 -15.89 21.73 3.28
N SER A 194 -15.31 22.71 2.58
CA SER A 194 -13.86 22.84 2.42
C SER A 194 -13.23 23.68 3.53
N SER A 195 -11.91 23.54 3.72
CA SER A 195 -11.13 24.41 4.61
C SER A 195 -11.29 25.88 4.21
N TRP A 196 -11.32 26.76 5.21
CA TRP A 196 -11.52 28.19 5.00
C TRP A 196 -10.79 29.01 6.06
N THR A 197 -10.30 30.18 5.68
CA THR A 197 -9.63 31.13 6.60
C THR A 197 -10.45 32.40 6.74
N TYR A 198 -10.77 32.77 7.98
CA TYR A 198 -11.44 34.02 8.32
C TYR A 198 -10.43 35.02 8.86
N ASP A 199 -10.28 36.17 8.20
CA ASP A 199 -9.44 37.28 8.69
C ASP A 199 -10.20 38.28 9.59
N SER A 200 -11.52 38.13 9.66
CA SER A 200 -12.42 38.93 10.48
C SER A 200 -13.72 38.17 10.79
N LEU A 201 -14.55 38.69 11.70
CA LEU A 201 -15.86 38.10 11.99
C LEU A 201 -16.72 38.03 10.71
N PRO A 202 -17.27 36.85 10.36
CA PRO A 202 -18.16 36.72 9.23
C PRO A 202 -19.53 37.38 9.51
N ALA A 203 -20.24 37.72 8.42
CA ALA A 203 -21.65 38.08 8.51
C ALA A 203 -22.51 36.84 8.84
N GLY A 204 -23.71 37.04 9.40
CA GLY A 204 -24.65 35.95 9.73
C GLY A 204 -24.63 35.52 11.21
N LEU A 205 -23.59 35.89 11.95
CA LEU A 205 -23.49 35.61 13.39
C LEU A 205 -24.70 36.15 14.18
N PRO A 206 -25.18 35.41 15.21
CA PRO A 206 -26.23 35.89 16.10
C PRO A 206 -25.89 37.26 16.71
N VAL A 207 -26.91 38.10 16.93
CA VAL A 207 -26.71 39.44 17.54
C VAL A 207 -26.08 39.36 18.94
N SER A 208 -26.33 38.26 19.65
CA SER A 208 -25.73 37.99 20.96
C SER A 208 -24.33 37.39 20.88
N TYR A 209 -23.81 37.06 19.69
CA TYR A 209 -22.51 36.43 19.53
C TYR A 209 -21.40 37.39 19.92
N GLN A 210 -20.54 36.95 20.83
CA GLN A 210 -19.43 37.74 21.34
C GLN A 210 -18.18 36.87 21.40
N LEU A 211 -17.29 37.05 20.42
CA LEU A 211 -16.02 36.33 20.36
C LEU A 211 -15.07 36.81 21.47
N GLY A 212 -14.42 35.86 22.12
CA GLY A 212 -13.37 36.13 23.10
C GLY A 212 -12.12 36.81 22.56
N THR A 213 -11.41 37.52 23.44
CA THR A 213 -10.14 38.17 23.08
C THR A 213 -8.97 37.19 23.01
N ASP A 214 -9.15 35.97 23.50
CA ASP A 214 -8.18 34.89 23.40
C ASP A 214 -8.17 34.23 22.02
N VAL A 215 -9.22 34.42 21.22
CA VAL A 215 -9.27 34.00 19.82
C VAL A 215 -8.74 35.12 18.91
N SER A 216 -7.57 34.92 18.32
CA SER A 216 -6.96 35.84 17.35
C SER A 216 -7.25 35.46 15.91
N PHE A 217 -7.41 36.46 15.04
CA PHE A 217 -7.44 36.25 13.59
C PHE A 217 -6.02 36.06 13.01
N PRO A 218 -5.86 35.26 11.94
CA PRO A 218 -6.91 34.54 11.23
C PRO A 218 -7.44 33.30 11.99
N VAL A 219 -8.75 33.03 11.88
CA VAL A 219 -9.38 31.81 12.39
C VAL A 219 -9.52 30.83 11.23
N ASN A 220 -8.90 29.65 11.36
CA ASN A 220 -8.91 28.63 10.33
C ASN A 220 -9.97 27.58 10.64
N TYR A 221 -10.87 27.36 9.69
CA TYR A 221 -11.72 26.19 9.64
C TYR A 221 -11.06 25.10 8.80
N SER A 222 -10.99 23.91 9.36
CA SER A 222 -10.60 22.67 8.71
C SER A 222 -11.73 21.64 8.88
N PRO A 223 -12.07 20.86 7.83
CA PRO A 223 -12.94 19.70 7.95
C PRO A 223 -12.22 18.49 8.58
N ASP A 224 -10.88 18.52 8.68
CA ASP A 224 -10.12 17.52 9.44
C ASP A 224 -10.12 17.89 10.94
N PRO A 225 -10.82 17.12 11.80
CA PRO A 225 -10.89 17.40 13.23
C PRO A 225 -9.55 17.31 13.95
N ALA A 226 -8.62 16.46 13.51
CA ALA A 226 -7.34 16.26 14.20
C ALA A 226 -6.45 17.53 14.15
N SER A 227 -6.60 18.32 13.09
CA SER A 227 -5.84 19.57 12.88
C SER A 227 -5.99 20.60 14.01
N TYR A 228 -7.08 20.58 14.77
CA TYR A 228 -7.32 21.51 15.89
C TYR A 228 -6.60 21.11 17.19
N PHE A 229 -6.13 19.86 17.30
CA PHE A 229 -5.66 19.26 18.56
C PHE A 229 -4.22 18.74 18.46
N THR A 230 -3.41 19.33 17.58
CA THR A 230 -2.01 18.91 17.36
C THR A 230 -1.16 18.97 18.64
N SER A 231 -1.40 19.92 19.54
CA SER A 231 -0.72 20.02 20.83
C SER A 231 -1.03 18.87 21.80
N LEU A 232 -2.20 18.24 21.64
CA LEU A 232 -2.62 17.07 22.42
C LEU A 232 -2.37 15.76 21.65
N ALA A 233 -1.82 15.85 20.43
CA ALA A 233 -1.60 14.73 19.52
C ALA A 233 -2.84 13.83 19.36
N LEU A 234 -4.03 14.45 19.24
CA LEU A 234 -5.24 13.68 18.92
C LEU A 234 -5.23 13.27 17.46
N THR A 235 -5.70 12.04 17.21
CA THR A 235 -5.78 11.44 15.89
C THR A 235 -7.20 10.94 15.64
N ASN A 236 -7.59 10.89 14.37
CA ASN A 236 -8.82 10.21 13.96
C ASN A 236 -8.44 8.76 13.56
N PRO A 237 -8.86 7.73 14.32
CA PRO A 237 -8.50 6.35 14.02
C PRO A 237 -9.18 5.81 12.75
N GLY A 238 -10.13 6.57 12.17
CA GLY A 238 -10.99 6.11 11.09
C GLY A 238 -12.06 5.13 11.60
N PHE A 239 -13.09 4.92 10.79
CA PHE A 239 -14.22 4.05 11.14
C PHE A 239 -14.73 3.34 9.89
N LEU A 240 -14.94 2.04 10.00
CA LEU A 240 -15.46 1.22 8.90
C LEU A 240 -16.78 0.57 9.30
N GLN A 241 -17.68 0.46 8.34
CA GLN A 241 -18.79 -0.48 8.41
C GLN A 241 -18.25 -1.90 8.19
N GLN A 242 -18.99 -2.93 8.63
CA GLN A 242 -18.54 -4.32 8.55
C GLN A 242 -18.25 -4.83 7.12
N ASN A 243 -18.78 -4.16 6.09
CA ASN A 243 -18.46 -4.44 4.69
C ASN A 243 -17.19 -3.72 4.18
N GLY A 244 -16.39 -3.12 5.07
CA GLY A 244 -15.19 -2.35 4.75
C GLY A 244 -15.46 -0.92 4.27
N SER A 245 -16.72 -0.47 4.25
CA SER A 245 -17.05 0.87 3.77
C SER A 245 -16.84 1.94 4.85
N SER A 246 -16.09 2.99 4.53
CA SER A 246 -16.01 4.23 5.32
C SER A 246 -17.11 5.24 4.96
N SER A 247 -18.05 4.88 4.08
CA SER A 247 -18.79 5.83 3.24
C SER A 247 -19.71 6.83 3.94
N ALA A 248 -20.06 6.65 5.23
CA ALA A 248 -20.81 7.64 6.02
C ALA A 248 -21.10 7.17 7.46
N THR A 249 -21.15 8.13 8.40
CA THR A 249 -21.77 7.96 9.73
C THR A 249 -23.21 8.48 9.77
N HIS A 250 -23.69 9.10 8.69
CA HIS A 250 -25.05 9.61 8.53
C HIS A 250 -25.72 9.03 7.27
N ASN A 251 -27.05 8.87 7.28
CA ASN A 251 -27.80 8.24 6.20
C ASN A 251 -27.76 9.01 4.85
N SER A 252 -27.32 10.27 4.88
CA SER A 252 -27.14 11.11 3.69
C SER A 252 -25.86 10.79 2.90
N GLY A 253 -24.98 9.94 3.42
CA GLY A 253 -23.66 9.71 2.81
C GLY A 253 -22.54 10.56 3.42
N SER A 254 -22.78 11.26 4.53
CA SER A 254 -21.82 12.18 5.15
C SER A 254 -21.18 11.59 6.41
N THR A 255 -19.92 11.97 6.69
CA THR A 255 -19.21 11.63 7.94
C THR A 255 -19.26 12.83 8.87
N LEU A 256 -20.14 12.74 9.86
CA LEU A 256 -20.42 13.82 10.81
C LEU A 256 -19.98 13.46 12.23
N ASP A 257 -19.92 12.15 12.51
CA ASP A 257 -19.70 11.60 13.85
C ASP A 257 -18.27 11.08 13.96
N TYR A 258 -17.57 11.44 15.04
CA TYR A 258 -16.16 11.13 15.22
C TYR A 258 -15.88 10.63 16.65
N ILE A 259 -14.80 9.87 16.80
CA ILE A 259 -14.13 9.56 18.07
C ILE A 259 -12.64 9.84 17.86
N LEU A 260 -12.16 11.01 18.25
CA LEU A 260 -10.73 11.29 18.28
C LEU A 260 -10.10 10.67 19.52
N ILE A 261 -8.86 10.20 19.37
CA ILE A 261 -8.11 9.54 20.44
C ILE A 261 -6.70 10.12 20.54
N SER A 262 -6.15 10.20 21.75
CA SER A 262 -4.75 10.58 21.95
C SER A 262 -3.78 9.49 21.51
N ASN A 263 -2.55 9.89 21.22
CA ASN A 263 -1.50 8.99 20.76
C ASN A 263 -1.26 7.75 21.65
N PRO A 264 -1.28 7.83 23.00
CA PRO A 264 -1.14 6.64 23.86
C PRO A 264 -2.16 5.54 23.58
N ILE A 265 -3.38 5.90 23.18
CA ILE A 265 -4.43 4.95 22.81
C ILE A 265 -4.20 4.46 21.38
N ALA A 266 -3.90 5.38 20.45
CA ALA A 266 -3.72 5.06 19.03
C ALA A 266 -2.60 4.02 18.79
N ILE A 267 -1.48 4.14 19.50
CA ILE A 267 -0.33 3.23 19.32
C ILE A 267 -0.57 1.81 19.84
N ARG A 268 -1.62 1.58 20.62
CA ARG A 268 -1.95 0.24 21.16
C ARG A 268 -2.77 -0.61 20.18
N GLY A 269 -3.14 -0.03 19.03
CA GLY A 269 -4.01 -0.67 18.06
C GLY A 269 -5.47 -0.52 18.50
N THR A 270 -6.27 0.14 17.68
CA THR A 270 -7.68 0.40 18.01
C THR A 270 -8.58 -0.24 16.98
N GLN A 271 -9.62 -0.92 17.44
CA GLN A 271 -10.65 -1.46 16.56
C GLN A 271 -11.90 -0.58 16.68
N THR A 272 -12.38 -0.08 15.55
CA THR A 272 -13.52 0.83 15.50
C THR A 272 -14.53 0.38 14.46
N GLU A 273 -15.80 0.70 14.66
CA GLU A 273 -16.88 0.28 13.78
C GLU A 273 -18.02 1.31 13.72
N ILE A 274 -18.60 1.47 12.53
CA ILE A 274 -19.90 2.14 12.32
C ILE A 274 -20.99 1.07 12.32
N TYR A 275 -21.84 1.06 13.34
CA TYR A 275 -22.85 0.03 13.48
C TYR A 275 -24.05 0.24 12.55
N LYS A 276 -24.30 -0.74 11.67
CA LYS A 276 -25.48 -0.81 10.80
C LYS A 276 -26.16 -2.16 10.92
N SER A 277 -27.40 -2.18 11.41
CA SER A 277 -28.14 -3.42 11.64
C SER A 277 -28.38 -4.25 10.37
N SER A 278 -28.37 -3.64 9.19
CA SER A 278 -28.45 -4.35 7.90
C SER A 278 -27.19 -5.16 7.55
N LEU A 279 -26.04 -4.86 8.16
CA LEU A 279 -24.76 -5.53 7.91
C LEU A 279 -24.39 -6.54 9.02
N ASP A 280 -24.98 -6.40 10.20
CA ASP A 280 -24.63 -7.15 11.43
C ASP A 280 -24.60 -8.68 11.27
N ALA A 281 -25.51 -9.24 10.46
CA ALA A 281 -25.58 -10.68 10.21
C ALA A 281 -24.74 -11.16 8.99
N SER A 282 -24.25 -10.23 8.17
CA SER A 282 -23.70 -10.54 6.83
C SER A 282 -22.18 -10.47 6.76
N PHE A 283 -21.54 -9.76 7.69
CA PHE A 283 -20.11 -9.51 7.68
C PHE A 283 -19.52 -9.60 9.09
N PRO A 284 -18.27 -10.07 9.24
CA PRO A 284 -17.58 -10.02 10.54
C PRO A 284 -17.38 -8.55 10.97
N GLY A 285 -17.34 -8.32 12.28
CA GLY A 285 -17.09 -7.01 12.89
C GLY A 285 -16.74 -7.17 14.36
N LEU A 286 -16.68 -6.05 15.09
CA LEU A 286 -16.47 -6.06 16.53
C LEU A 286 -17.53 -6.92 17.24
N SER A 287 -17.15 -7.51 18.37
CA SER A 287 -18.04 -8.33 19.20
C SER A 287 -19.24 -7.50 19.66
N LYS A 288 -20.43 -8.10 19.74
CA LYS A 288 -21.68 -7.39 20.07
C LYS A 288 -22.59 -8.30 20.90
N SER A 289 -23.40 -7.72 21.78
CA SER A 289 -24.27 -8.44 22.71
C SER A 289 -25.53 -8.98 22.03
N GLY A 290 -25.93 -10.22 22.37
CA GLY A 290 -27.15 -10.83 21.84
C GLY A 290 -27.12 -11.21 20.35
N THR A 291 -28.30 -11.36 19.74
CA THR A 291 -28.47 -11.72 18.33
C THR A 291 -28.58 -10.49 17.43
N PRO A 292 -28.20 -10.59 16.14
CA PRO A 292 -28.33 -9.47 15.20
C PRO A 292 -29.73 -8.87 15.14
N LEU A 293 -29.78 -7.54 15.05
CA LEU A 293 -31.04 -6.78 14.98
C LEU A 293 -31.67 -6.85 13.57
N PRO A 294 -32.98 -6.58 13.43
CA PRO A 294 -33.58 -6.39 12.11
C PRO A 294 -32.86 -5.33 11.26
N ALA A 295 -32.82 -5.54 9.95
CA ALA A 295 -32.04 -4.70 9.03
C ALA A 295 -32.47 -3.22 8.97
N SER A 296 -33.71 -2.90 9.37
CA SER A 296 -34.20 -1.52 9.41
C SER A 296 -33.85 -0.77 10.70
N THR A 297 -33.52 -1.47 11.78
CA THR A 297 -33.47 -0.90 13.14
C THR A 297 -32.56 0.32 13.25
N SER A 298 -31.37 0.35 12.63
CA SER A 298 -30.52 1.54 12.64
C SER A 298 -31.18 2.75 11.97
N ASN A 299 -31.88 2.55 10.85
CA ASN A 299 -32.58 3.64 10.13
C ASN A 299 -33.89 4.06 10.81
N ASP A 300 -34.53 3.14 11.53
CA ASP A 300 -35.71 3.43 12.36
C ASP A 300 -35.31 4.22 13.62
N ALA A 301 -34.09 4.05 14.11
CA ALA A 301 -33.57 4.69 15.32
C ALA A 301 -33.12 6.14 15.12
N SER A 302 -32.34 6.41 14.07
CA SER A 302 -31.77 7.74 13.81
C SER A 302 -31.37 7.88 12.34
N ASP A 303 -31.12 9.11 11.90
CA ASP A 303 -30.42 9.38 10.64
C ASP A 303 -28.89 9.30 10.78
N HIS A 304 -28.38 9.31 12.01
CA HIS A 304 -27.00 8.94 12.31
C HIS A 304 -26.87 7.44 12.61
N TYR A 305 -25.70 6.89 12.34
CA TYR A 305 -25.31 5.56 12.76
C TYR A 305 -24.42 5.66 14.00
N LEU A 306 -24.59 4.74 14.95
CA LEU A 306 -23.76 4.69 16.15
C LEU A 306 -22.32 4.31 15.75
N VAL A 307 -21.36 5.13 16.18
CA VAL A 307 -19.92 4.89 15.97
C VAL A 307 -19.32 4.44 17.30
N PHE A 308 -18.55 3.34 17.31
CA PHE A 308 -17.94 2.81 18.53
C PHE A 308 -16.56 2.20 18.27
N GLY A 309 -15.83 1.91 19.34
CA GLY A 309 -14.60 1.16 19.29
C GLY A 309 -14.21 0.55 20.63
N ASP A 310 -13.30 -0.41 20.55
CA ASP A 310 -12.66 -1.12 21.66
C ASP A 310 -11.24 -0.60 21.81
N PHE A 311 -10.90 -0.14 23.02
CA PHE A 311 -9.67 0.62 23.27
C PHE A 311 -8.92 0.12 24.51
N ASP A 312 -7.64 -0.21 24.34
CA ASP A 312 -6.74 -0.50 25.45
C ASP A 312 -6.27 0.79 26.13
N ILE A 313 -6.57 0.91 27.42
CA ILE A 313 -6.31 2.12 28.23
C ILE A 313 -4.90 2.12 28.82
N ASP A 314 -4.26 0.98 28.95
CA ASP A 314 -2.85 0.86 29.32
C ASP A 314 -2.12 -0.18 28.46
N GLY A 315 -0.80 -0.32 28.68
CA GLY A 315 0.05 -1.19 27.87
C GLY A 315 0.05 -2.66 28.29
N GLY A 316 -0.74 -3.06 29.30
CA GLY A 316 -0.69 -4.42 29.87
C GLY A 316 0.69 -4.80 30.45
N GLU A 317 0.99 -6.11 30.54
CA GLU A 317 2.28 -6.61 31.07
C GLU A 317 3.43 -6.54 30.04
N ASN A 318 4.68 -6.72 30.48
CA ASN A 318 5.86 -6.67 29.59
C ASN A 318 6.29 -8.07 29.12
N LEU A 319 6.43 -8.24 27.80
CA LEU A 319 7.17 -9.37 27.23
C LEU A 319 8.66 -9.24 27.55
N SER A 320 9.36 -10.37 27.59
CA SER A 320 10.83 -10.39 27.57
C SER A 320 11.32 -11.19 26.36
N MET A 321 12.37 -10.68 25.73
CA MET A 321 13.02 -11.27 24.58
C MET A 321 14.48 -11.55 24.93
N SER A 322 15.06 -12.61 24.35
CA SER A 322 16.49 -12.86 24.44
C SER A 322 16.99 -13.54 23.18
N LEU A 323 18.18 -13.14 22.75
CA LEU A 323 18.88 -13.69 21.59
C LEU A 323 20.11 -14.47 22.03
N SER A 324 20.48 -15.52 21.28
CA SER A 324 21.73 -16.24 21.54
C SER A 324 22.99 -15.44 21.19
N THR A 325 22.87 -14.45 20.31
CA THR A 325 23.88 -13.45 19.96
C THR A 325 23.19 -12.20 19.41
N ASN A 326 23.82 -11.04 19.56
CA ASN A 326 23.38 -9.76 18.97
C ASN A 326 24.25 -9.32 17.78
N THR A 327 25.15 -10.20 17.32
CA THR A 327 25.99 -9.97 16.15
C THR A 327 26.05 -11.23 15.29
N ALA A 328 25.99 -11.04 13.98
CA ALA A 328 26.07 -12.10 12.97
C ALA A 328 26.67 -11.54 11.66
N THR A 329 26.94 -12.43 10.72
CA THR A 329 27.17 -12.12 9.29
C THR A 329 25.97 -12.66 8.52
N GLU A 330 25.72 -12.20 7.29
CA GLU A 330 24.65 -12.73 6.43
C GLU A 330 24.74 -14.25 6.22
N SER A 331 25.96 -14.79 6.28
CA SER A 331 26.31 -16.20 6.17
C SER A 331 26.36 -16.97 7.50
N SER A 332 25.92 -16.36 8.60
CA SER A 332 25.95 -16.99 9.92
C SER A 332 24.92 -18.12 10.07
N PRO A 333 25.15 -19.10 10.96
CA PRO A 333 24.13 -20.07 11.33
C PRO A 333 22.91 -19.39 11.98
N PRO A 334 21.71 -20.01 11.93
CA PRO A 334 20.52 -19.46 12.56
C PRO A 334 20.70 -19.11 14.04
N ILE A 335 20.17 -17.95 14.44
CA ILE A 335 20.26 -17.38 15.79
C ILE A 335 19.02 -17.81 16.58
N SER A 336 19.18 -18.24 17.84
CA SER A 336 18.03 -18.60 18.67
C SER A 336 17.40 -17.35 19.28
N LEU A 337 16.08 -17.22 19.14
CA LEU A 337 15.23 -16.18 19.73
C LEU A 337 14.29 -16.83 20.75
N THR A 338 14.31 -16.38 21.99
CA THR A 338 13.41 -16.84 23.05
C THR A 338 12.53 -15.69 23.53
N ILE A 339 11.22 -15.89 23.50
CA ILE A 339 10.22 -15.00 24.10
C ILE A 339 9.71 -15.60 25.40
N THR A 340 9.61 -14.79 26.45
CA THR A 340 9.10 -15.18 27.75
C THR A 340 7.97 -14.25 28.19
N LEU A 341 6.83 -14.86 28.50
CA LEU A 341 5.69 -14.22 29.14
C LEU A 341 5.96 -14.05 30.65
N PRO A 342 5.52 -12.94 31.26
CA PRO A 342 5.62 -12.69 32.70
C PRO A 342 4.86 -13.72 33.53
N GLN A 343 3.73 -14.22 33.02
CA GLN A 343 2.94 -15.32 33.57
C GLN A 343 2.48 -16.25 32.44
N PRO A 344 2.36 -17.58 32.67
CA PRO A 344 1.78 -18.49 31.68
C PRO A 344 0.26 -18.25 31.55
N PRO A 345 -0.34 -18.48 30.35
CA PRO A 345 -1.79 -18.37 30.16
C PRO A 345 -2.60 -19.27 31.10
N GLY A 346 -3.83 -18.86 31.42
CA GLY A 346 -4.79 -19.64 32.19
C GLY A 346 -5.26 -20.92 31.48
N ILE A 347 -6.03 -21.76 32.17
CA ILE A 347 -6.54 -23.02 31.60
C ILE A 347 -7.57 -22.69 30.51
N GLY A 348 -7.27 -23.08 29.27
CA GLY A 348 -8.14 -22.82 28.11
C GLY A 348 -7.85 -21.50 27.38
N GLU A 349 -6.90 -20.71 27.88
CA GLU A 349 -6.43 -19.48 27.26
C GLU A 349 -5.20 -19.73 26.39
N THR A 350 -5.01 -18.87 25.40
CA THR A 350 -3.83 -18.85 24.53
C THR A 350 -3.38 -17.42 24.30
N VAL A 351 -2.07 -17.19 24.34
CA VAL A 351 -1.47 -15.92 23.91
C VAL A 351 -0.71 -16.18 22.62
N THR A 352 -1.01 -15.44 21.57
CA THR A 352 -0.25 -15.51 20.31
C THR A 352 0.68 -14.30 20.25
N VAL A 353 1.98 -14.57 20.25
CA VAL A 353 3.02 -13.55 20.06
C VAL A 353 3.36 -13.51 18.58
N THR A 354 3.27 -12.34 17.95
CA THR A 354 3.75 -12.08 16.59
C THR A 354 5.20 -11.61 16.65
N ILE A 355 6.02 -12.05 15.70
CA ILE A 355 7.44 -11.70 15.60
C ILE A 355 7.67 -11.08 14.22
N THR A 356 8.28 -9.89 14.20
CA THR A 356 8.64 -9.18 12.96
C THR A 356 10.12 -8.82 12.98
N SER A 357 10.69 -8.70 11.78
CA SER A 357 12.02 -8.15 11.55
C SER A 357 11.85 -6.79 10.87
N SER A 358 12.61 -5.78 11.30
CA SER A 358 12.64 -4.49 10.61
C SER A 358 13.31 -4.58 9.24
N ASP A 359 14.15 -5.59 9.02
CA ASP A 359 14.78 -5.89 7.75
C ASP A 359 14.77 -7.40 7.47
N PRO A 360 13.72 -7.91 6.80
CA PRO A 360 13.63 -9.30 6.42
C PRO A 360 14.65 -9.75 5.36
N SER A 361 15.27 -8.82 4.62
CA SER A 361 16.28 -9.15 3.61
C SER A 361 17.58 -9.62 4.25
N GLU A 362 17.92 -9.05 5.40
CA GLU A 362 19.07 -9.42 6.23
C GLU A 362 18.79 -10.60 7.15
N ILE A 363 17.65 -10.57 7.84
CA ILE A 363 17.31 -11.57 8.85
C ILE A 363 15.82 -11.83 8.94
N THR A 364 15.42 -13.09 8.80
CA THR A 364 14.01 -13.49 8.83
C THR A 364 13.74 -14.48 9.98
N PRO A 365 12.68 -14.28 10.77
CA PRO A 365 12.21 -15.30 11.71
C PRO A 365 11.68 -16.53 10.97
N GLU A 366 12.09 -17.73 11.40
CA GLU A 366 11.57 -19.01 10.87
C GLU A 366 10.08 -19.18 11.21
N ALA A 367 9.67 -18.70 12.39
CA ALA A 367 8.28 -18.60 12.80
C ALA A 367 7.95 -17.14 13.11
N THR A 368 6.98 -16.58 12.38
CA THR A 368 6.47 -15.21 12.58
C THR A 368 5.41 -15.14 13.68
N SER A 369 5.00 -16.29 14.25
CA SER A 369 4.16 -16.33 15.44
C SER A 369 4.50 -17.51 16.36
N LEU A 370 4.35 -17.28 17.67
CA LEU A 370 4.50 -18.27 18.73
C LEU A 370 3.22 -18.31 19.57
N VAL A 371 2.61 -19.49 19.69
CA VAL A 371 1.39 -19.70 20.47
C VAL A 371 1.76 -20.28 21.84
N PHE A 372 1.42 -19.55 22.89
CA PHE A 372 1.58 -19.96 24.28
C PHE A 372 0.27 -20.54 24.79
N THR A 373 0.34 -21.70 25.44
CA THR A 373 -0.80 -22.38 26.06
C THR A 373 -0.63 -22.50 27.57
N SER A 374 -1.66 -22.98 28.27
CA SER A 374 -1.63 -23.09 29.73
C SER A 374 -0.38 -23.78 30.28
N GLY A 375 0.31 -23.11 31.20
CA GLY A 375 1.55 -23.59 31.83
C GLY A 375 2.84 -23.30 31.03
N GLN A 376 2.75 -22.71 29.84
CA GLN A 376 3.91 -22.27 29.06
C GLN A 376 4.15 -20.78 29.25
N SER A 377 5.30 -20.42 29.82
CA SER A 377 5.74 -19.02 29.94
C SER A 377 6.91 -18.69 29.01
N SER A 378 7.46 -19.66 28.27
CA SER A 378 8.54 -19.41 27.31
C SER A 378 8.35 -20.23 26.04
N ALA A 379 8.69 -19.65 24.90
CA ALA A 379 8.73 -20.28 23.59
C ALA A 379 9.93 -19.74 22.80
N SER A 380 10.37 -20.47 21.77
CA SER A 380 11.54 -20.06 20.98
C SER A 380 11.34 -20.36 19.51
N THR A 381 12.02 -19.57 18.69
CA THR A 381 12.16 -19.74 17.24
C THR A 381 13.62 -19.48 16.84
N THR A 382 13.94 -19.64 15.57
CA THR A 382 15.23 -19.23 15.02
C THR A 382 15.08 -18.03 14.09
N LEU A 383 16.14 -17.24 13.99
CA LEU A 383 16.29 -16.17 13.01
C LEU A 383 17.36 -16.61 12.02
N THR A 384 17.04 -16.58 10.74
CA THR A 384 17.95 -16.98 9.66
C THR A 384 18.52 -15.71 9.02
N THR A 385 19.85 -15.56 9.05
CA THR A 385 20.54 -14.51 8.30
C THR A 385 20.62 -14.89 6.83
N ARG A 386 20.60 -13.90 5.94
CA ARG A 386 20.60 -14.10 4.48
C ARG A 386 21.51 -13.06 3.82
N PRO A 387 22.26 -13.42 2.76
CA PRO A 387 22.90 -12.42 1.90
C PRO A 387 21.82 -11.71 1.09
N ASP A 388 21.81 -10.38 1.10
CA ASP A 388 20.88 -9.57 0.31
C ASP A 388 21.43 -9.22 -1.09
N LEU A 389 22.69 -9.61 -1.33
CA LEU A 389 23.49 -9.39 -2.53
C LEU A 389 23.98 -7.96 -2.71
N LEU A 390 23.96 -7.11 -1.68
CA LEU A 390 24.37 -5.72 -1.73
C LEU A 390 25.67 -5.49 -0.93
N LEU A 391 26.47 -4.51 -1.36
CA LEU A 391 27.66 -4.07 -0.62
C LEU A 391 27.35 -2.75 0.09
N ASP A 392 26.52 -2.83 1.12
CA ASP A 392 25.96 -1.67 1.84
C ASP A 392 26.48 -1.54 3.29
N GLY A 393 27.33 -2.48 3.72
CA GLY A 393 27.95 -2.49 5.02
C GLY A 393 27.05 -3.04 6.13
N SER A 394 27.60 -3.19 7.34
CA SER A 394 26.85 -3.85 8.42
C SER A 394 25.57 -3.11 8.79
N GLN A 395 24.44 -3.81 8.71
CA GLN A 395 23.14 -3.30 9.08
C GLN A 395 22.74 -3.65 10.52
N SER A 396 21.84 -2.87 11.10
CA SER A 396 21.24 -3.15 12.41
C SER A 396 19.77 -3.44 12.23
N VAL A 397 19.36 -4.64 12.62
CA VAL A 397 18.00 -5.12 12.44
C VAL A 397 17.32 -5.27 13.80
N ASP A 398 16.16 -4.64 13.93
CA ASP A 398 15.32 -4.75 15.11
C ASP A 398 14.33 -5.89 14.95
N ILE A 399 14.38 -6.83 15.89
CA ILE A 399 13.41 -7.90 16.01
C ILE A 399 12.38 -7.49 17.04
N GLN A 400 11.13 -7.39 16.64
CA GLN A 400 10.01 -7.04 17.51
C GLN A 400 9.20 -8.30 17.86
N ALA A 401 8.77 -8.40 19.11
CA ALA A 401 7.71 -9.31 19.53
C ALA A 401 6.54 -8.54 20.13
N SER A 402 5.32 -8.86 19.70
CA SER A 402 4.08 -8.21 20.12
C SER A 402 2.97 -9.22 20.39
N ALA A 403 2.09 -8.93 21.35
CA ALA A 403 0.90 -9.73 21.64
C ALA A 403 -0.20 -8.84 22.22
N SER A 404 -1.46 -9.21 21.98
CA SER A 404 -2.62 -8.54 22.59
C SER A 404 -2.49 -8.53 24.11
N GLY A 405 -2.69 -7.38 24.75
CA GLY A 405 -2.56 -7.24 26.20
C GLY A 405 -1.13 -7.15 26.73
N PHE A 406 -0.11 -7.02 25.87
CA PHE A 406 1.29 -6.85 26.26
C PHE A 406 1.98 -5.68 25.56
N ASN A 407 2.91 -5.04 26.26
CA ASN A 407 3.85 -4.12 25.64
C ASN A 407 4.81 -4.89 24.72
N SER A 408 5.00 -4.35 23.51
CA SER A 408 5.97 -4.91 22.57
C SER A 408 7.40 -4.80 23.10
N VAL A 409 8.22 -5.81 22.79
CA VAL A 409 9.65 -5.84 23.14
C VAL A 409 10.48 -5.93 21.86
N PHE A 410 11.65 -5.31 21.89
CA PHE A 410 12.59 -5.28 20.76
C PHE A 410 13.97 -5.73 21.21
N GLU A 411 14.68 -6.45 20.33
CA GLU A 411 16.11 -6.68 20.43
C GLU A 411 16.77 -6.35 19.09
N THR A 412 17.97 -5.78 19.13
CA THR A 412 18.71 -5.39 17.93
C THR A 412 19.83 -6.38 17.64
N ILE A 413 19.96 -6.78 16.38
CA ILE A 413 21.05 -7.61 15.86
C ILE A 413 21.83 -6.81 14.83
N THR A 414 23.15 -6.74 14.96
CA THR A 414 24.00 -6.23 13.88
C THR A 414 24.39 -7.39 12.95
N VAL A 415 23.95 -7.32 11.70
CA VAL A 415 24.34 -8.25 10.64
C VAL A 415 25.46 -7.61 9.83
N ALA A 416 26.58 -8.30 9.69
CA ALA A 416 27.73 -7.81 8.96
C ALA A 416 27.69 -8.31 7.52
N ASP A 417 27.69 -7.33 6.60
CA ASP A 417 27.88 -7.50 5.16
C ASP A 417 29.04 -8.46 4.86
N SER A 418 28.72 -9.50 4.11
CA SER A 418 29.63 -10.53 3.63
C SER A 418 29.55 -10.75 2.12
N ASP A 419 28.87 -9.84 1.41
CA ASP A 419 28.65 -9.91 -0.02
C ASP A 419 29.90 -9.53 -0.81
N THR A 420 29.91 -9.91 -2.10
CA THR A 420 31.10 -9.77 -2.94
C THR A 420 30.76 -9.21 -4.32
N SER A 421 31.68 -8.41 -4.88
CA SER A 421 31.54 -7.87 -6.24
C SER A 421 32.02 -8.82 -7.35
N ILE A 422 32.60 -9.96 -6.97
CA ILE A 422 33.11 -10.98 -7.89
C ILE A 422 32.82 -12.34 -7.28
N TYR A 423 32.18 -13.23 -8.04
CA TYR A 423 31.93 -14.60 -7.61
C TYR A 423 33.18 -15.47 -7.74
N GLU A 424 33.41 -16.36 -6.77
CA GLU A 424 34.59 -17.21 -6.72
C GLU A 424 34.28 -18.67 -7.09
N LEU A 425 34.97 -19.18 -8.11
CA LEU A 425 34.94 -20.60 -8.46
C LEU A 425 36.08 -21.32 -7.73
N ASN A 426 35.74 -22.03 -6.65
CA ASN A 426 36.71 -22.56 -5.70
C ASN A 426 37.16 -24.00 -5.96
N GLU A 427 36.37 -24.81 -6.67
CA GLU A 427 36.68 -26.23 -6.91
C GLU A 427 36.30 -26.68 -8.32
N ILE A 428 37.11 -27.54 -8.92
CA ILE A 428 36.79 -28.23 -10.19
C ILE A 428 35.77 -29.34 -9.93
N ASN A 429 34.84 -29.56 -10.87
CA ASN A 429 33.74 -30.54 -10.80
C ASN A 429 32.74 -30.28 -9.66
N SER A 430 32.75 -29.10 -9.05
CA SER A 430 31.83 -28.71 -7.98
C SER A 430 30.90 -27.61 -8.47
N PRO A 431 29.59 -27.67 -8.18
CA PRO A 431 28.68 -26.60 -8.54
C PRO A 431 28.89 -25.38 -7.65
N TRP A 432 29.04 -24.23 -8.29
CA TRP A 432 28.76 -22.93 -7.69
C TRP A 432 27.29 -22.58 -7.98
N LEU A 433 26.56 -22.02 -7.02
CA LEU A 433 25.11 -21.74 -7.10
C LEU A 433 24.80 -20.31 -6.64
N GLN A 434 23.89 -19.65 -7.37
CA GLN A 434 23.23 -18.41 -6.97
C GLN A 434 21.71 -18.58 -7.12
N THR A 435 20.96 -18.35 -6.04
CA THR A 435 19.49 -18.48 -5.96
C THR A 435 18.77 -17.14 -5.88
N PHE A 436 19.50 -16.03 -5.79
CA PHE A 436 18.93 -14.68 -5.58
C PHE A 436 17.98 -14.53 -4.39
N GLU A 437 17.92 -15.52 -3.49
CA GLU A 437 17.09 -15.43 -2.29
C GLU A 437 17.51 -14.24 -1.44
N GLY A 438 16.54 -13.44 -1.00
CA GLY A 438 16.79 -12.24 -0.20
C GLY A 438 16.96 -10.98 -1.06
N PHE A 439 17.19 -11.12 -2.37
CA PHE A 439 17.31 -9.97 -3.26
C PHE A 439 15.98 -9.20 -3.38
N GLN A 440 15.95 -7.95 -2.91
CA GLN A 440 14.73 -7.14 -2.95
C GLN A 440 14.52 -6.40 -4.27
N GLY A 441 15.52 -6.34 -5.16
CA GLY A 441 15.35 -5.64 -6.43
C GLY A 441 15.23 -4.13 -6.31
N GLU A 442 15.71 -3.53 -5.22
CA GLU A 442 15.76 -2.08 -5.02
C GLU A 442 16.99 -1.44 -5.67
N GLN A 443 18.07 -2.23 -5.79
CA GLN A 443 19.35 -1.80 -6.33
C GLN A 443 20.04 -2.95 -7.08
N THR A 444 21.11 -2.62 -7.79
CA THR A 444 21.88 -3.62 -8.55
C THR A 444 22.65 -4.54 -7.60
N PRO A 445 22.52 -5.88 -7.72
CA PRO A 445 23.33 -6.80 -6.94
C PRO A 445 24.83 -6.52 -7.12
N ALA A 446 25.61 -6.59 -6.03
CA ALA A 446 27.01 -6.19 -5.97
C ALA A 446 27.90 -6.87 -7.02
N ALA A 447 27.65 -8.14 -7.31
CA ALA A 447 28.40 -8.93 -8.30
C ALA A 447 27.94 -8.71 -9.75
N TRP A 448 26.90 -7.90 -9.97
CA TRP A 448 26.26 -7.67 -11.25
C TRP A 448 26.44 -6.23 -11.71
N ASN A 449 26.53 -6.04 -13.02
CA ASN A 449 26.49 -4.73 -13.66
C ASN A 449 25.35 -4.70 -14.68
N ILE A 450 24.56 -3.63 -14.68
CA ILE A 450 23.33 -3.52 -15.47
C ILE A 450 23.31 -2.19 -16.24
N THR A 451 22.81 -2.23 -17.48
CA THR A 451 22.72 -1.03 -18.33
C THR A 451 21.64 -0.05 -17.89
N ASN A 452 20.52 -0.55 -17.36
CA ASN A 452 19.45 0.24 -16.77
C ASN A 452 19.38 -0.03 -15.26
N ASN A 453 19.60 1.00 -14.45
CA ASN A 453 19.62 0.87 -12.98
C ASN A 453 18.33 1.41 -12.33
N ASN A 454 17.25 1.59 -13.09
CA ASN A 454 15.94 2.01 -12.58
C ASN A 454 15.17 0.79 -12.03
N TRP A 455 15.64 0.27 -10.91
CA TRP A 455 15.06 -0.85 -10.19
C TRP A 455 13.67 -0.53 -9.63
N GLN A 456 12.76 -1.50 -9.69
CA GLN A 456 11.35 -1.34 -9.29
C GLN A 456 10.99 -2.00 -7.95
N GLY A 457 11.96 -2.64 -7.28
CA GLY A 457 11.72 -3.39 -6.05
C GLY A 457 11.24 -4.82 -6.29
N PRO A 458 10.62 -5.45 -5.28
CA PRO A 458 10.08 -6.80 -5.38
C PRO A 458 8.72 -6.79 -6.11
N ASP A 459 8.44 -7.83 -6.90
CA ASP A 459 7.23 -7.98 -7.72
C ASP A 459 6.78 -9.44 -7.76
N ASP A 460 5.48 -9.68 -7.80
CA ASP A 460 4.85 -11.01 -7.96
C ASP A 460 4.36 -11.23 -9.40
N GLY A 461 4.69 -10.33 -10.33
CA GLY A 461 4.18 -10.34 -11.70
C GLY A 461 2.97 -9.43 -11.90
N SER A 462 2.43 -8.83 -10.83
CA SER A 462 1.27 -7.93 -10.91
C SER A 462 1.64 -6.48 -11.23
N MET A 463 2.86 -6.04 -10.94
CA MET A 463 3.22 -4.63 -11.15
C MET A 463 3.28 -4.23 -12.62
N GLU A 464 2.86 -3.01 -12.91
CA GLU A 464 2.78 -2.46 -14.27
C GLU A 464 3.95 -1.55 -14.64
N MET A 465 4.63 -0.97 -13.63
CA MET A 465 5.83 -0.17 -13.85
C MET A 465 6.91 -0.99 -14.54
N ARG A 466 7.65 -0.40 -15.48
CA ARG A 466 8.70 -1.07 -16.26
C ARG A 466 10.07 -0.89 -15.60
N GLY A 467 10.92 -1.90 -15.73
CA GLY A 467 12.31 -1.89 -15.26
C GLY A 467 12.75 -3.24 -14.69
N PRO A 468 14.06 -3.38 -14.39
CA PRO A 468 14.59 -4.49 -13.60
C PRO A 468 13.90 -4.57 -12.22
N ARG A 469 13.72 -5.78 -11.71
CA ARG A 469 13.04 -6.04 -10.43
C ARG A 469 13.43 -7.38 -9.83
N SER A 470 13.03 -7.62 -8.59
CA SER A 470 13.10 -8.96 -8.00
C SER A 470 11.75 -9.66 -8.10
N TYR A 471 11.67 -10.79 -8.80
CA TYR A 471 10.44 -11.57 -8.81
C TYR A 471 10.38 -12.53 -7.63
N GLY A 472 9.25 -12.56 -6.92
CA GLY A 472 9.03 -13.45 -5.77
C GLY A 472 9.99 -13.23 -4.59
N GLY A 473 10.81 -12.16 -4.61
CA GLY A 473 11.89 -11.93 -3.64
C GLY A 473 13.09 -12.87 -3.80
N SER A 474 13.20 -13.57 -4.93
CA SER A 474 14.23 -14.61 -5.14
C SER A 474 14.70 -14.75 -6.58
N SER A 475 14.50 -13.76 -7.44
CA SER A 475 14.84 -13.91 -8.87
C SER A 475 15.26 -12.60 -9.50
N LEU A 476 16.28 -12.64 -10.35
CA LEU A 476 16.75 -11.48 -11.09
C LEU A 476 15.83 -11.26 -12.30
N GLY A 477 14.93 -10.29 -12.19
CA GLY A 477 13.83 -10.04 -13.12
C GLY A 477 14.03 -8.84 -14.04
N ASN A 478 13.39 -8.90 -15.20
CA ASN A 478 13.27 -7.82 -16.16
C ASN A 478 11.87 -7.75 -16.76
N PHE A 479 11.25 -6.58 -16.69
CA PHE A 479 10.02 -6.24 -17.40
C PHE A 479 10.18 -4.88 -18.04
N SER A 480 10.71 -4.86 -19.25
CA SER A 480 11.16 -3.64 -19.92
C SER A 480 10.82 -3.72 -21.40
N GLY A 481 10.36 -2.60 -21.98
CA GLY A 481 10.16 -2.47 -23.42
C GLY A 481 11.47 -2.23 -24.19
N SER A 482 12.60 -2.08 -23.49
CA SER A 482 13.94 -1.89 -24.06
C SER A 482 14.92 -2.99 -23.62
N GLU A 483 15.99 -3.15 -24.40
CA GLU A 483 17.09 -4.07 -24.09
C GLU A 483 17.80 -3.69 -22.77
N ASN A 484 18.08 -4.71 -21.95
CA ASN A 484 18.91 -4.58 -20.75
C ASN A 484 19.97 -5.68 -20.70
N LEU A 485 21.22 -5.31 -20.37
CA LEU A 485 22.33 -6.26 -20.20
C LEU A 485 22.61 -6.44 -18.72
N PHE A 486 22.73 -7.68 -18.26
CA PHE A 486 23.05 -8.06 -16.88
C PHE A 486 24.34 -8.87 -16.90
N THR A 487 25.43 -8.33 -16.37
CA THR A 487 26.77 -8.95 -16.45
C THR A 487 27.29 -9.33 -15.08
N ALA A 488 27.58 -10.61 -14.87
CA ALA A 488 28.24 -11.12 -13.67
C ALA A 488 29.70 -11.51 -13.94
N THR A 489 30.59 -11.26 -12.98
CA THR A 489 32.02 -11.60 -13.09
C THR A 489 32.39 -12.75 -12.15
N PHE A 490 33.14 -13.72 -12.67
CA PHE A 490 33.61 -14.89 -11.91
C PHE A 490 35.12 -15.00 -11.96
N GLN A 491 35.77 -15.33 -10.83
CA GLN A 491 37.20 -15.57 -10.74
C GLN A 491 37.50 -17.06 -10.54
N ASN A 492 38.47 -17.58 -11.29
CA ASN A 492 38.95 -18.94 -11.13
C ASN A 492 39.91 -19.06 -9.93
N LEU A 493 39.42 -19.56 -8.79
CA LEU A 493 40.22 -19.87 -7.60
C LEU A 493 40.43 -21.38 -7.39
N THR A 494 40.03 -22.21 -8.36
CA THR A 494 40.09 -23.69 -8.29
C THR A 494 41.49 -24.29 -8.16
N GLY A 495 42.54 -23.47 -8.30
CA GLY A 495 43.93 -23.91 -8.38
C GLY A 495 44.30 -24.64 -9.68
N SER A 496 43.34 -24.87 -10.58
CA SER A 496 43.53 -25.52 -11.88
C SER A 496 43.13 -24.62 -13.04
N THR A 497 43.63 -24.89 -14.24
CA THR A 497 43.14 -24.20 -15.45
C THR A 497 41.78 -24.77 -15.85
N ILE A 498 40.76 -23.93 -15.99
CA ILE A 498 39.45 -24.35 -16.47
C ILE A 498 39.51 -24.50 -18.00
N LYS A 499 39.11 -25.67 -18.48
CA LYS A 499 39.13 -26.10 -19.89
C LYS A 499 37.73 -26.27 -20.48
N SER A 500 36.73 -26.48 -19.65
CA SER A 500 35.32 -26.33 -20.01
C SER A 500 34.50 -25.85 -18.81
N LEU A 501 33.36 -25.24 -19.07
CA LEU A 501 32.45 -24.69 -18.06
C LEU A 501 31.01 -25.07 -18.42
N SER A 502 30.35 -25.81 -17.54
CA SER A 502 28.89 -25.99 -17.62
C SER A 502 28.22 -24.80 -16.95
N VAL A 503 27.19 -24.27 -17.59
CA VAL A 503 26.34 -23.21 -17.06
C VAL A 503 24.90 -23.69 -17.15
N SER A 504 24.11 -23.51 -16.10
CA SER A 504 22.66 -23.72 -16.14
C SER A 504 21.94 -22.68 -15.30
N TYR A 505 20.69 -22.36 -15.64
CA TYR A 505 19.84 -21.50 -14.83
C TYR A 505 18.36 -21.85 -15.05
N LEU A 506 17.51 -21.45 -14.12
CA LEU A 506 16.05 -21.49 -14.23
C LEU A 506 15.58 -20.19 -14.88
N ALA A 507 15.11 -20.27 -16.13
CA ALA A 507 14.42 -19.16 -16.76
C ALA A 507 12.96 -19.17 -16.30
N GLN A 508 12.42 -18.01 -15.96
CA GLN A 508 11.03 -17.87 -15.53
C GLN A 508 10.31 -16.79 -16.35
N GLN A 509 9.01 -16.95 -16.52
CA GLN A 509 8.09 -15.91 -16.97
C GLN A 509 7.00 -15.73 -15.91
N TRP A 510 7.01 -14.58 -15.27
CA TRP A 510 6.14 -14.19 -14.15
C TRP A 510 4.95 -13.35 -14.60
N ARG A 511 5.05 -12.70 -15.76
CA ARG A 511 3.96 -11.91 -16.34
C ARG A 511 3.82 -12.20 -17.82
N SER A 512 2.58 -12.30 -18.29
CA SER A 512 2.27 -12.38 -19.70
C SER A 512 1.37 -11.24 -20.16
N PHE A 513 1.43 -10.91 -21.45
CA PHE A 513 0.40 -10.19 -22.18
C PHE A 513 -0.01 -10.99 -23.41
N GLN A 514 -1.32 -11.03 -23.69
CA GLN A 514 -1.83 -11.64 -24.91
C GLN A 514 -1.37 -10.84 -26.14
N ASN A 515 -0.73 -11.51 -27.09
CA ASN A 515 -0.01 -10.89 -28.21
C ASN A 515 1.12 -9.93 -27.78
N GLY A 516 1.70 -10.14 -26.59
CA GLY A 516 2.87 -9.37 -26.16
C GLY A 516 4.12 -9.70 -26.98
N SER A 517 5.21 -9.00 -26.68
CA SER A 517 6.50 -9.21 -27.34
C SER A 517 7.11 -10.59 -27.06
N VAL A 518 8.04 -10.99 -27.92
CA VAL A 518 8.75 -12.30 -27.85
C VAL A 518 10.06 -12.11 -27.07
N ASP A 519 9.95 -11.80 -25.78
CA ASP A 519 11.11 -11.44 -24.97
C ASP A 519 12.04 -12.62 -24.74
N GLN A 520 13.34 -12.35 -24.75
CA GLN A 520 14.38 -13.38 -24.68
C GLN A 520 15.42 -13.06 -23.62
N TRP A 521 15.94 -14.11 -23.00
CA TRP A 521 17.26 -14.08 -22.39
C TRP A 521 18.27 -14.66 -23.37
N ILE A 522 19.26 -13.88 -23.78
CA ILE A 522 20.38 -14.33 -24.61
C ILE A 522 21.63 -14.32 -23.73
N VAL A 523 22.31 -15.46 -23.61
CA VAL A 523 23.47 -15.60 -22.71
C VAL A 523 24.77 -15.62 -23.50
N THR A 524 25.69 -14.73 -23.12
CA THR A 524 27.02 -14.58 -23.72
C THR A 524 28.11 -14.83 -22.69
N PHE A 525 29.04 -15.72 -23.03
CA PHE A 525 30.28 -15.91 -22.29
C PHE A 525 31.36 -14.94 -22.78
N ILE A 526 32.06 -14.30 -21.85
CA ILE A 526 33.12 -13.33 -22.14
C ILE A 526 34.42 -13.76 -21.46
N ASP A 527 35.45 -13.99 -22.28
CA ASP A 527 36.83 -14.27 -21.82
C ASP A 527 37.79 -13.31 -22.52
N ASN A 528 38.49 -12.47 -21.74
CA ASN A 528 39.41 -11.45 -22.26
C ASN A 528 38.81 -10.55 -23.35
N GLY A 529 37.52 -10.22 -23.23
CA GLY A 529 36.76 -9.40 -24.18
C GLY A 529 36.27 -10.17 -25.42
N VAL A 530 36.60 -11.45 -25.58
CA VAL A 530 36.04 -12.31 -26.62
C VAL A 530 34.66 -12.77 -26.17
N ARG A 531 33.64 -12.41 -26.96
CA ARG A 531 32.23 -12.70 -26.68
C ARG A 531 31.80 -13.94 -27.46
N THR A 532 31.22 -14.92 -26.77
CA THR A 532 30.71 -16.16 -27.35
C THR A 532 29.30 -16.42 -26.84
N GLU A 533 28.30 -16.27 -27.69
CA GLU A 533 26.91 -16.64 -27.35
C GLU A 533 26.81 -18.14 -27.08
N ILE A 534 25.91 -18.51 -26.17
CA ILE A 534 25.61 -19.89 -25.79
C ILE A 534 24.15 -20.16 -26.18
N PRO A 535 23.86 -20.61 -27.41
CA PRO A 535 22.48 -20.76 -27.90
C PRO A 535 21.60 -21.64 -27.02
N ASP A 536 22.16 -22.70 -26.42
CA ASP A 536 21.44 -23.62 -25.53
C ASP A 536 20.91 -22.96 -24.24
N LEU A 537 21.44 -21.78 -23.92
CA LEU A 537 21.01 -20.95 -22.79
C LEU A 537 20.05 -19.84 -23.21
N THR A 538 19.50 -19.86 -24.43
CA THR A 538 18.53 -18.85 -24.86
C THR A 538 17.12 -19.19 -24.36
N PHE A 539 16.52 -18.31 -23.58
CA PHE A 539 15.09 -18.37 -23.22
C PHE A 539 14.25 -17.54 -24.19
N THR A 540 12.99 -17.90 -24.36
CA THR A 540 12.01 -17.13 -25.15
C THR A 540 10.66 -17.24 -24.46
N SER A 541 10.01 -16.10 -24.21
CA SER A 541 8.73 -16.01 -23.52
C SER A 541 7.56 -16.50 -24.38
N GLU A 542 6.51 -17.00 -23.73
CA GLU A 542 5.21 -17.26 -24.33
C GLU A 542 4.43 -15.96 -24.52
N THR A 543 3.81 -15.76 -25.69
CA THR A 543 3.13 -14.50 -26.05
C THR A 543 1.60 -14.59 -26.05
N ASN A 544 1.04 -15.77 -25.78
CA ASN A 544 -0.39 -16.04 -25.95
C ASN A 544 -1.09 -16.49 -24.66
N GLN A 545 -0.49 -16.24 -23.50
CA GLN A 545 -1.18 -16.44 -22.21
C GLN A 545 -2.13 -15.27 -21.92
N ALA A 546 -2.99 -15.45 -20.92
CA ALA A 546 -3.82 -14.36 -20.41
C ALA A 546 -2.94 -13.21 -19.90
N SER A 547 -3.38 -11.98 -20.12
CA SER A 547 -2.65 -10.81 -19.64
C SER A 547 -2.67 -10.72 -18.11
N GLY A 548 -1.51 -10.49 -17.48
CA GLY A 548 -1.35 -10.37 -16.03
C GLY A 548 -0.27 -11.28 -15.45
N ALA A 549 -0.25 -11.38 -14.12
CA ALA A 549 0.64 -12.26 -13.37
C ALA A 549 0.33 -13.75 -13.69
N LEU A 550 1.38 -14.56 -13.75
CA LEU A 550 1.29 -16.01 -13.97
C LEU A 550 1.48 -16.72 -12.64
N GLU A 551 0.46 -17.45 -12.20
CA GLU A 551 0.46 -18.21 -10.95
C GLU A 551 0.10 -19.69 -11.19
N PRO A 552 1.07 -20.62 -11.14
CA PRO A 552 2.51 -20.38 -10.94
C PRO A 552 3.19 -19.75 -12.17
N PRO A 553 4.40 -19.17 -12.03
CA PRO A 553 5.19 -18.69 -13.17
C PRO A 553 5.50 -19.86 -14.13
N LEU A 554 5.72 -19.53 -15.41
CA LEU A 554 6.21 -20.52 -16.37
C LEU A 554 7.72 -20.66 -16.21
N GLU A 555 8.20 -21.89 -16.03
CA GLU A 555 9.60 -22.14 -15.72
C GLU A 555 10.26 -23.11 -16.71
N LYS A 556 11.55 -22.87 -17.00
CA LYS A 556 12.36 -23.74 -17.85
C LYS A 556 13.83 -23.69 -17.43
N THR A 557 14.38 -24.83 -17.01
CA THR A 557 15.83 -24.96 -16.79
C THR A 557 16.54 -25.05 -18.14
N LEU A 558 17.54 -24.20 -18.33
CA LEU A 558 18.43 -24.19 -19.50
C LEU A 558 19.84 -24.56 -19.08
N GLN A 559 20.57 -25.26 -19.94
CA GLN A 559 21.94 -25.70 -19.68
C GLN A 559 22.78 -25.65 -20.96
N GLY A 560 24.03 -25.18 -20.85
CA GLY A 560 25.01 -25.14 -21.92
C GLY A 560 26.41 -25.51 -21.44
N LEU A 561 27.23 -26.05 -22.35
CA LEU A 561 28.63 -26.40 -22.09
C LEU A 561 29.57 -25.63 -23.01
N ILE A 562 30.46 -24.85 -22.41
CA ILE A 562 31.50 -24.12 -23.14
C ILE A 562 32.77 -24.97 -23.09
N THR A 563 33.35 -25.29 -24.25
CA THR A 563 34.56 -26.12 -24.37
C THR A 563 35.72 -25.34 -24.99
N GLY A 564 36.93 -25.90 -24.93
CA GLY A 564 38.12 -25.28 -25.51
C GLY A 564 38.64 -24.06 -24.74
N LEU A 565 38.23 -23.91 -23.47
CA LEU A 565 38.62 -22.79 -22.62
C LEU A 565 40.09 -22.91 -22.19
N ASN A 566 40.67 -21.77 -21.78
CA ASN A 566 41.98 -21.71 -21.17
C ASN A 566 42.03 -20.63 -20.08
N ILE A 567 41.25 -20.81 -19.02
CA ILE A 567 41.15 -19.83 -17.92
C ILE A 567 42.09 -20.27 -16.79
N PRO A 568 43.30 -19.67 -16.65
CA PRO A 568 44.24 -20.04 -15.60
C PRO A 568 43.74 -19.61 -14.20
N PRO A 569 44.29 -20.18 -13.11
CA PRO A 569 44.00 -19.69 -11.76
C PRO A 569 44.27 -18.19 -11.62
N GLY A 570 43.34 -17.48 -10.97
CA GLY A 570 43.34 -16.03 -10.77
C GLY A 570 42.73 -15.22 -11.91
N ALA A 571 42.49 -15.82 -13.09
CA ALA A 571 41.82 -15.12 -14.20
C ALA A 571 40.31 -15.00 -13.96
N SER A 572 39.72 -13.96 -14.55
CA SER A 572 38.28 -13.70 -14.49
C SER A 572 37.60 -13.92 -15.83
N ILE A 573 36.35 -14.36 -15.78
CA ILE A 573 35.42 -14.48 -16.90
C ILE A 573 34.15 -13.70 -16.58
N GLN A 574 33.32 -13.44 -17.59
CA GLN A 574 31.99 -12.87 -17.37
C GLN A 574 30.92 -13.70 -18.08
N LEU A 575 29.73 -13.71 -17.48
CA LEU A 575 28.49 -14.12 -18.13
C LEU A 575 27.60 -12.90 -18.25
N GLU A 576 27.13 -12.63 -19.46
CA GLU A 576 26.20 -11.55 -19.75
C GLU A 576 24.86 -12.15 -20.18
N PHE A 577 23.80 -11.76 -19.48
CA PHE A 577 22.41 -12.04 -19.79
C PHE A 577 21.81 -10.79 -20.43
N GLN A 578 21.50 -10.88 -21.72
CA GLN A 578 20.80 -9.84 -22.46
C GLN A 578 19.31 -10.13 -22.41
N ALA A 579 18.54 -9.30 -21.70
CA ALA A 579 17.09 -9.24 -21.81
C ALA A 579 16.75 -8.43 -23.05
N SER A 580 16.37 -9.11 -24.13
CA SER A 580 15.97 -8.45 -25.38
C SER A 580 14.45 -8.54 -25.52
N PRO A 581 13.74 -7.40 -25.60
CA PRO A 581 12.36 -7.41 -26.06
C PRO A 581 12.31 -7.95 -27.49
N GLY A 582 11.50 -8.97 -27.75
CA GLY A 582 11.28 -9.43 -29.13
C GLY A 582 10.28 -8.56 -29.85
N THR A 583 10.11 -8.74 -31.18
CA THR A 583 8.95 -8.18 -31.89
C THR A 583 7.92 -9.29 -32.16
N PRO A 584 6.60 -8.96 -32.20
CA PRO A 584 6.08 -8.57 -33.50
C PRO A 584 5.12 -7.36 -33.47
N GLY A 585 5.62 -6.23 -33.98
CA GLY A 585 4.83 -5.09 -34.45
C GLY A 585 4.80 -3.85 -33.56
N GLY A 586 5.78 -2.95 -33.75
CA GLY A 586 5.73 -1.54 -33.33
C GLY A 586 6.60 -1.20 -32.11
N SER A 587 7.48 -0.20 -32.26
CA SER A 587 8.00 0.57 -31.11
C SER A 587 6.82 1.14 -30.36
N GLU A 588 6.85 1.15 -29.02
CA GLU A 588 5.92 1.98 -28.26
C GLU A 588 6.07 3.45 -28.71
N SER A 589 4.95 4.14 -28.88
CA SER A 589 4.94 5.54 -29.27
C SER A 589 5.54 6.36 -28.12
N ASP A 590 6.60 7.10 -28.39
CA ASP A 590 7.15 8.13 -27.50
C ASP A 590 6.52 9.51 -27.79
N ASP A 591 5.46 9.54 -28.61
CA ASP A 591 4.85 10.78 -29.07
C ASP A 591 4.11 11.48 -27.93
N VAL A 592 4.23 12.81 -27.91
CA VAL A 592 3.52 13.68 -26.97
C VAL A 592 2.82 14.76 -27.78
N PHE A 593 1.52 14.92 -27.59
CA PHE A 593 0.71 15.81 -28.42
C PHE A 593 -0.50 16.40 -27.71
N ILE A 594 -0.93 17.57 -28.17
CA ILE A 594 -2.14 18.26 -27.72
C ILE A 594 -3.36 17.47 -28.23
N ASN A 595 -4.24 17.09 -27.31
CA ASN A 595 -5.35 16.16 -27.56
C ASN A 595 -6.73 16.82 -27.60
N GLU A 596 -6.97 17.79 -26.72
CA GLU A 596 -8.26 18.47 -26.58
C GLU A 596 -8.06 19.93 -26.13
N ILE A 597 -8.89 20.84 -26.63
CA ILE A 597 -8.84 22.28 -26.31
C ILE A 597 -10.26 22.83 -26.13
N HIS A 598 -10.47 23.63 -25.10
CA HIS A 598 -11.64 24.48 -24.93
C HIS A 598 -11.19 25.93 -24.66
N TYR A 599 -11.57 26.88 -25.52
CA TYR A 599 -11.12 28.28 -25.50
C TYR A 599 -12.21 29.35 -25.70
N ASP A 600 -13.42 29.00 -26.15
CA ASP A 600 -14.48 29.99 -26.45
C ASP A 600 -15.88 29.52 -26.03
N ASN A 601 -16.68 30.44 -25.49
CA ASN A 601 -18.10 30.25 -25.16
C ASN A 601 -19.01 31.37 -25.70
N ASP A 602 -20.32 31.10 -25.78
CA ASP A 602 -21.36 32.11 -25.96
C ASP A 602 -21.37 33.00 -24.70
N SER A 603 -20.82 34.20 -24.85
CA SER A 603 -20.65 35.25 -23.84
C SER A 603 -19.31 35.25 -23.09
N VAL A 604 -19.26 34.77 -21.83
CA VAL A 604 -18.04 34.83 -21.01
C VAL A 604 -17.41 33.45 -21.02
N ASP A 605 -16.13 33.39 -21.38
CA ASP A 605 -15.37 32.14 -21.42
C ASP A 605 -15.20 31.58 -20.00
N VAL A 606 -15.58 30.32 -19.82
CA VAL A 606 -15.52 29.57 -18.56
C VAL A 606 -15.20 28.10 -18.85
N GLY A 607 -14.40 27.48 -17.98
CA GLY A 607 -14.01 26.08 -18.14
C GLY A 607 -13.00 25.84 -19.27
N GLU A 608 -12.23 26.86 -19.63
CA GLU A 608 -11.15 26.77 -20.61
C GLU A 608 -10.07 25.78 -20.15
N PHE A 609 -9.63 24.88 -21.04
CA PHE A 609 -8.61 23.88 -20.72
C PHE A 609 -7.84 23.43 -21.96
N VAL A 610 -6.70 22.79 -21.69
CA VAL A 610 -5.90 22.06 -22.67
C VAL A 610 -5.58 20.67 -22.13
N GLU A 611 -5.69 19.68 -22.99
CA GLU A 611 -5.33 18.29 -22.73
C GLU A 611 -4.15 17.85 -23.61
N ILE A 612 -3.25 17.05 -23.04
CA ILE A 612 -2.06 16.50 -23.67
C ILE A 612 -2.03 14.99 -23.42
N VAL A 613 -1.74 14.23 -24.47
CA VAL A 613 -1.47 12.79 -24.39
C VAL A 613 0.04 12.56 -24.40
N VAL A 614 0.51 11.69 -23.51
CA VAL A 614 1.89 11.18 -23.46
C VAL A 614 1.87 9.70 -23.83
N GLY A 615 2.60 9.34 -24.88
CA GLY A 615 2.75 7.96 -25.33
C GLY A 615 3.56 7.11 -24.35
N PRO A 616 3.30 5.78 -24.29
CA PRO A 616 3.91 4.87 -23.33
C PRO A 616 5.44 4.75 -23.43
N GLY A 617 6.02 5.08 -24.58
CA GLY A 617 7.47 5.05 -24.81
C GLY A 617 8.21 6.31 -24.32
N TYR A 618 7.51 7.36 -23.91
CA TYR A 618 8.13 8.58 -23.40
C TYR A 618 8.68 8.36 -21.99
N SER A 619 10.00 8.54 -21.82
CA SER A 619 10.73 8.19 -20.59
C SER A 619 11.50 9.34 -19.93
N ASN A 620 11.44 10.54 -20.52
CA ASN A 620 12.03 11.74 -19.95
C ASN A 620 11.10 12.38 -18.88
N ASP A 621 11.62 13.38 -18.16
CA ASP A 621 10.86 14.09 -17.12
C ASP A 621 9.64 14.83 -17.72
N LEU A 622 8.49 14.81 -17.04
CA LEU A 622 7.31 15.58 -17.46
C LEU A 622 7.57 17.08 -17.44
N ALA A 623 8.51 17.54 -16.61
CA ALA A 623 8.94 18.94 -16.58
C ALA A 623 9.63 19.39 -17.89
N SER A 624 10.08 18.48 -18.76
CA SER A 624 10.64 18.83 -20.08
C SER A 624 9.59 18.98 -21.19
N ILE A 625 8.30 18.79 -20.85
CA ILE A 625 7.16 19.07 -21.73
C ILE A 625 6.54 20.41 -21.32
N GLU A 626 6.55 21.38 -22.22
CA GLU A 626 6.04 22.74 -21.97
C GLU A 626 4.92 23.14 -22.95
N LEU A 627 3.88 23.78 -22.41
CA LEU A 627 2.82 24.44 -23.17
C LEU A 627 3.01 25.96 -23.14
N VAL A 628 3.02 26.59 -24.31
CA VAL A 628 3.15 28.05 -24.48
C VAL A 628 2.02 28.59 -25.36
N LEU A 629 1.29 29.59 -24.86
CA LEU A 629 0.19 30.23 -25.59
C LEU A 629 0.67 31.43 -26.40
N TYR A 630 0.07 31.64 -27.58
CA TYR A 630 0.45 32.68 -28.54
C TYR A 630 -0.75 33.47 -29.04
N ASN A 631 -0.60 34.80 -29.02
CA ASN A 631 -1.56 35.74 -29.60
C ASN A 631 -1.25 35.90 -31.10
N GLY A 632 -2.14 35.50 -31.99
CA GLY A 632 -1.87 35.47 -33.42
C GLY A 632 -1.97 36.81 -34.14
N ASN A 633 -2.57 37.84 -33.52
CA ASN A 633 -2.50 39.21 -34.05
C ASN A 633 -1.09 39.84 -33.89
N SER A 634 -0.38 39.52 -32.81
CA SER A 634 0.99 40.02 -32.55
C SER A 634 2.08 39.01 -32.87
N GLY A 635 1.73 37.73 -32.96
CA GLY A 635 2.65 36.58 -32.95
C GLY A 635 3.38 36.38 -31.62
N GLY A 636 3.00 37.12 -30.57
CA GLY A 636 3.70 37.11 -29.28
C GLY A 636 3.14 36.09 -28.30
N THR A 637 3.99 35.52 -27.45
CA THR A 637 3.58 34.69 -26.30
C THR A 637 2.78 35.50 -25.28
N TYR A 638 1.78 34.87 -24.65
CA TYR A 638 1.07 35.42 -23.50
C TYR A 638 0.85 34.34 -22.44
N ASN A 639 0.46 34.75 -21.23
CA ASN A 639 0.39 33.90 -20.03
C ASN A 639 1.78 33.33 -19.65
N SER A 640 1.86 32.63 -18.51
CA SER A 640 3.06 31.89 -18.13
C SER A 640 3.15 30.57 -18.88
N THR A 641 4.36 30.20 -19.32
CA THR A 641 4.66 28.81 -19.76
C THR A 641 4.27 27.84 -18.66
N ARG A 642 3.62 26.74 -19.03
CA ARG A 642 3.25 25.66 -18.11
C ARG A 642 4.01 24.40 -18.47
N THR A 643 4.60 23.75 -17.48
CA THR A 643 5.23 22.44 -17.61
C THR A 643 4.22 21.34 -17.28
N LEU A 644 4.35 20.16 -17.89
CA LEU A 644 3.35 19.10 -17.79
C LEU A 644 3.27 18.46 -16.40
N ASP A 645 4.34 18.53 -15.59
CA ASP A 645 4.34 18.13 -14.17
C ASP A 645 3.37 18.97 -13.30
N ASN A 646 2.89 20.12 -13.81
CA ASN A 646 1.85 20.93 -13.18
C ASN A 646 0.44 20.69 -13.73
N PHE A 647 0.27 19.76 -14.67
CA PHE A 647 -1.05 19.34 -15.16
C PHE A 647 -1.65 18.28 -14.23
N MET A 648 -2.98 18.20 -14.19
CA MET A 648 -3.67 17.11 -13.53
C MET A 648 -3.58 15.86 -14.41
N GLN A 649 -3.15 14.73 -13.83
CA GLN A 649 -3.21 13.45 -14.51
C GLN A 649 -4.65 12.95 -14.56
N GLY A 650 -5.13 12.63 -15.76
CA GLY A 650 -6.40 11.99 -16.04
C GLY A 650 -6.26 10.47 -16.17
N THR A 651 -7.01 9.89 -17.10
CA THR A 651 -7.03 8.46 -17.38
C THR A 651 -5.70 7.97 -17.96
N ILE A 652 -5.28 6.79 -17.47
CA ILE A 652 -4.29 5.94 -18.13
C ILE A 652 -5.09 4.95 -18.97
N CYS A 653 -4.94 5.02 -20.28
CA CYS A 653 -5.66 4.15 -21.22
C CYS A 653 -5.17 2.71 -21.12
N ASP A 654 -5.98 1.73 -21.56
CA ASP A 654 -5.57 0.31 -21.62
C ASP A 654 -4.28 0.07 -22.45
N SER A 655 -3.96 1.00 -23.35
CA SER A 655 -2.74 1.04 -24.16
C SER A 655 -1.56 1.75 -23.48
N CYS A 656 -1.65 2.03 -22.18
CA CYS A 656 -0.69 2.77 -21.36
C CYS A 656 -0.40 4.20 -21.83
N HIS A 657 -1.26 4.80 -22.67
CA HIS A 657 -1.17 6.23 -22.94
C HIS A 657 -1.69 7.01 -21.72
N HIS A 658 -0.97 8.05 -21.33
CA HIS A 658 -1.33 8.88 -20.19
C HIS A 658 -1.96 10.18 -20.68
N ILE A 659 -3.13 10.53 -20.16
CA ILE A 659 -3.82 11.78 -20.45
C ILE A 659 -3.57 12.78 -19.33
N PHE A 660 -3.17 14.00 -19.66
CA PHE A 660 -2.94 15.10 -18.73
C PHE A 660 -3.75 16.31 -19.16
N TYR A 661 -4.37 17.03 -18.23
CA TYR A 661 -5.14 18.22 -18.54
C TYR A 661 -4.86 19.35 -17.55
N SER A 662 -5.08 20.59 -17.98
CA SER A 662 -4.99 21.78 -17.13
C SER A 662 -6.09 22.76 -17.50
N GLU A 663 -6.82 23.23 -16.50
CA GLU A 663 -7.70 24.39 -16.65
C GLU A 663 -6.84 25.65 -16.75
N ILE A 664 -7.07 26.44 -17.81
CA ILE A 664 -6.28 27.63 -18.12
C ILE A 664 -7.24 28.77 -18.40
N SER A 665 -7.40 29.69 -17.45
CA SER A 665 -8.22 30.89 -17.68
C SER A 665 -7.55 31.87 -18.64
N GLY A 666 -8.36 32.45 -19.52
CA GLY A 666 -7.95 33.51 -20.45
C GLY A 666 -7.16 33.01 -21.64
N ILE A 667 -7.48 31.83 -22.17
CA ILE A 667 -7.10 31.45 -23.52
C ILE A 667 -7.80 32.44 -24.47
N GLN A 668 -7.08 32.94 -25.47
CA GLN A 668 -7.59 34.00 -26.33
C GLN A 668 -8.36 33.38 -27.51
N ASN A 669 -9.50 33.97 -27.86
CA ASN A 669 -10.40 33.58 -28.94
C ASN A 669 -10.28 34.50 -30.18
N GLY A 670 -9.08 35.03 -30.46
CA GLY A 670 -8.80 35.83 -31.65
C GLY A 670 -8.62 34.98 -32.90
N ALA A 671 -9.05 35.51 -34.06
CA ALA A 671 -8.88 34.87 -35.36
C ALA A 671 -7.61 35.38 -36.10
N PRO A 672 -6.45 34.69 -36.05
CA PRO A 672 -6.15 33.47 -35.31
C PRO A 672 -5.42 33.72 -33.98
N ASP A 673 -5.45 32.72 -33.10
CA ASP A 673 -4.64 32.55 -31.89
C ASP A 673 -4.20 31.06 -31.82
N GLY A 674 -3.26 30.72 -30.96
CA GLY A 674 -2.73 29.35 -30.94
C GLY A 674 -1.80 29.03 -29.77
N MET A 675 -1.20 27.85 -29.84
CA MET A 675 -0.33 27.32 -28.79
C MET A 675 0.75 26.41 -29.35
N ALA A 676 1.89 26.37 -28.68
CA ALA A 676 3.00 25.48 -28.99
C ALA A 676 3.22 24.49 -27.86
N LEU A 677 3.44 23.23 -28.25
CA LEU A 677 3.92 22.15 -27.38
C LEU A 677 5.41 21.97 -27.63
N ILE A 678 6.19 22.07 -26.57
CA ILE A 678 7.64 21.87 -26.57
C ILE A 678 7.93 20.58 -25.82
N VAL A 679 8.72 19.70 -26.41
CA VAL A 679 9.14 18.43 -25.80
C VAL A 679 10.67 18.39 -25.88
N ASP A 680 11.32 18.25 -24.74
CA ASP A 680 12.79 18.21 -24.62
C ASP A 680 13.49 19.41 -25.28
N GLY A 681 12.88 20.60 -25.18
CA GLY A 681 13.38 21.85 -25.75
C GLY A 681 13.15 22.01 -27.26
N VAL A 682 12.43 21.10 -27.91
CA VAL A 682 12.08 21.16 -29.34
C VAL A 682 10.59 21.45 -29.50
N VAL A 683 10.23 22.38 -30.38
CA VAL A 683 8.82 22.63 -30.72
C VAL A 683 8.26 21.43 -31.48
N LYS A 684 7.44 20.62 -30.79
CA LYS A 684 6.82 19.41 -31.32
C LYS A 684 5.56 19.72 -32.10
N GLN A 685 4.71 20.61 -31.57
CA GLN A 685 3.53 21.12 -32.25
C GLN A 685 3.47 22.64 -32.12
N PHE A 686 3.05 23.33 -33.18
CA PHE A 686 2.62 24.71 -33.13
C PHE A 686 1.31 24.84 -33.90
N ILE A 687 0.20 24.81 -33.17
CA ILE A 687 -1.15 24.75 -33.72
C ILE A 687 -1.89 26.06 -33.47
N SER A 688 -2.82 26.38 -34.34
CA SER A 688 -3.72 27.53 -34.21
C SER A 688 -5.13 27.15 -34.62
N TYR A 689 -6.10 27.97 -34.22
CA TYR A 689 -7.49 27.89 -34.63
C TYR A 689 -7.88 29.19 -35.36
N GLU A 690 -8.89 29.12 -36.22
CA GLU A 690 -9.42 30.25 -36.99
C GLU A 690 -8.42 30.91 -37.97
N GLY A 691 -7.39 30.17 -38.39
CA GLY A 691 -6.35 30.61 -39.31
C GLY A 691 -4.95 30.31 -38.81
N SER A 692 -3.93 30.89 -39.46
CA SER A 692 -2.51 30.71 -39.12
C SER A 692 -1.76 32.03 -39.00
N PHE A 693 -0.69 32.04 -38.21
CA PHE A 693 0.16 33.21 -37.99
C PHE A 693 1.62 32.80 -37.72
N THR A 694 2.55 33.75 -37.83
CA THR A 694 3.97 33.51 -37.54
C THR A 694 4.33 34.05 -36.17
N ALA A 695 4.96 33.23 -35.33
CA ALA A 695 5.40 33.66 -34.00
C ALA A 695 6.54 34.68 -34.10
N THR A 696 6.48 35.73 -33.29
CA THR A 696 7.46 36.84 -33.25
C THR A 696 8.42 36.72 -32.07
N ASN A 697 8.12 35.90 -31.06
CA ASN A 697 8.99 35.58 -29.92
C ASN A 697 8.73 34.12 -29.44
N GLY A 698 9.28 33.74 -28.28
CA GLY A 698 9.07 32.42 -27.67
C GLY A 698 9.76 31.24 -28.40
N PRO A 699 9.57 30.00 -27.92
CA PRO A 699 10.17 28.81 -28.53
C PRO A 699 9.83 28.60 -30.01
N ALA A 700 8.67 29.08 -30.48
CA ALA A 700 8.22 28.94 -31.87
C ALA A 700 8.63 30.12 -32.78
N SER A 701 9.42 31.08 -32.29
CA SER A 701 9.78 32.31 -33.03
C SER A 701 10.26 32.03 -34.46
N GLY A 702 9.64 32.71 -35.43
CA GLY A 702 9.94 32.55 -36.86
C GLY A 702 9.24 31.38 -37.56
N THR A 703 8.52 30.54 -36.81
CA THR A 703 7.71 29.44 -37.35
C THR A 703 6.26 29.91 -37.55
N THR A 704 5.60 29.42 -38.60
CA THR A 704 4.16 29.65 -38.85
C THR A 704 3.35 28.51 -38.23
N SER A 705 2.29 28.83 -37.51
CA SER A 705 1.37 27.85 -36.90
C SER A 705 0.61 27.04 -37.95
N ASN A 706 0.21 25.84 -37.58
CA ASN A 706 -0.69 25.00 -38.38
C ASN A 706 -2.14 25.18 -37.90
N ASP A 707 -3.01 25.64 -38.79
CA ASP A 707 -4.44 25.75 -38.50
C ASP A 707 -5.07 24.36 -38.39
N ILE A 708 -5.70 24.06 -37.26
CA ILE A 708 -6.34 22.75 -36.99
C ILE A 708 -7.64 22.56 -37.78
N GLY A 709 -8.16 23.62 -38.41
CA GLY A 709 -9.27 23.54 -39.36
C GLY A 709 -10.66 23.38 -38.73
N VAL A 710 -10.72 23.35 -37.40
CA VAL A 710 -11.95 23.42 -36.59
C VAL A 710 -11.83 24.59 -35.62
N SER A 711 -12.95 25.21 -35.29
CA SER A 711 -13.01 26.32 -34.36
C SER A 711 -14.28 26.23 -33.51
N GLN A 712 -14.20 26.74 -32.29
CA GLN A 712 -15.40 26.99 -31.50
C GLN A 712 -16.10 28.25 -32.04
N THR A 713 -17.34 28.46 -31.62
CA THR A 713 -18.15 29.58 -32.12
C THR A 713 -18.83 30.29 -30.96
N LEU A 714 -19.28 31.51 -31.21
CA LEU A 714 -20.14 32.30 -30.30
C LEU A 714 -21.51 31.65 -29.99
N SER A 715 -21.74 30.39 -30.38
CA SER A 715 -22.92 29.62 -30.00
C SER A 715 -22.60 28.43 -29.08
N THR A 716 -21.33 28.24 -28.72
CA THR A 716 -20.85 27.19 -27.82
C THR A 716 -21.25 27.53 -26.39
N GLN A 717 -22.21 26.82 -25.81
CA GLN A 717 -22.60 27.09 -24.43
C GLN A 717 -21.44 26.79 -23.45
N PRO A 718 -21.31 27.55 -22.35
CA PRO A 718 -20.42 27.25 -21.24
C PRO A 718 -20.37 25.76 -20.87
N GLY A 719 -19.19 25.15 -20.97
CA GLY A 719 -18.97 23.74 -20.61
C GLY A 719 -19.64 22.70 -21.52
N MET A 720 -19.93 23.02 -22.79
CA MET A 720 -20.64 22.10 -23.69
C MET A 720 -19.82 21.58 -24.88
N ASP A 721 -19.05 22.39 -25.62
CA ASP A 721 -18.31 21.88 -26.80
C ASP A 721 -16.80 22.04 -26.65
N SER A 722 -15.98 21.14 -27.17
CA SER A 722 -14.52 21.29 -27.26
C SER A 722 -14.00 20.91 -28.63
N LEU A 723 -12.73 21.20 -28.89
CA LEU A 723 -12.01 20.71 -30.07
C LEU A 723 -11.14 19.54 -29.63
N GLY A 724 -11.33 18.36 -30.21
CA GLY A 724 -10.63 17.15 -29.78
C GLY A 724 -10.18 16.29 -30.95
N LEU A 725 -9.11 15.53 -30.72
CA LEU A 725 -8.63 14.50 -31.64
C LEU A 725 -9.50 13.25 -31.56
N THR A 726 -9.97 12.75 -32.71
CA THR A 726 -10.69 11.47 -32.83
C THR A 726 -10.05 10.59 -33.91
N GLY A 727 -10.27 9.27 -33.84
CA GLY A 727 -9.59 8.27 -34.67
C GLY A 727 -9.00 7.12 -33.85
N ASP A 728 -8.27 6.22 -34.53
CA ASP A 728 -7.65 5.03 -33.93
C ASP A 728 -6.14 5.06 -34.22
N GLY A 729 -5.28 5.03 -33.20
CA GLY A 729 -3.82 5.02 -33.41
C GLY A 729 -2.97 5.23 -32.16
N SER A 730 -1.71 5.60 -32.32
CA SER A 730 -0.74 5.80 -31.21
C SER A 730 0.08 7.08 -31.30
N GLU A 731 0.02 7.79 -32.43
CA GLU A 731 0.71 9.07 -32.65
C GLU A 731 -0.29 10.16 -33.06
N ALA A 732 0.08 11.42 -32.90
CA ALA A 732 -0.80 12.56 -33.23
C ALA A 732 -1.34 12.51 -34.67
N ILE A 733 -0.53 11.97 -35.60
CA ILE A 733 -0.84 11.88 -37.03
C ILE A 733 -1.95 10.87 -37.35
N ASP A 734 -2.23 9.93 -36.44
CA ASP A 734 -3.27 8.92 -36.63
C ASP A 734 -4.68 9.47 -36.36
N PHE A 735 -4.75 10.66 -35.74
CA PHE A 735 -5.99 11.31 -35.35
C PHE A 735 -6.31 12.53 -36.21
N SER A 736 -7.54 13.01 -36.13
CA SER A 736 -7.98 14.23 -36.80
C SER A 736 -8.79 15.11 -35.85
N TRP A 737 -8.57 16.42 -35.93
CA TRP A 737 -9.28 17.42 -35.14
C TRP A 737 -10.77 17.49 -35.53
N ASN A 738 -11.63 17.41 -34.53
CA ASN A 738 -13.09 17.48 -34.67
C ASN A 738 -13.70 18.37 -33.58
N ILE A 739 -14.91 18.86 -33.82
CA ILE A 739 -15.72 19.53 -32.79
C ILE A 739 -16.47 18.44 -32.01
N LEU A 740 -16.20 18.33 -30.72
CA LEU A 740 -16.93 17.47 -29.79
C LEU A 740 -18.15 18.24 -29.27
N SER A 741 -19.33 17.96 -29.82
CA SER A 741 -20.55 18.71 -29.50
C SER A 741 -21.26 18.19 -28.25
N GLY A 742 -21.53 19.07 -27.29
CA GLY A 742 -22.23 18.75 -26.04
C GLY A 742 -21.45 17.87 -25.06
N VAL A 743 -20.16 17.65 -25.29
CA VAL A 743 -19.23 16.94 -24.41
C VAL A 743 -17.85 17.62 -24.49
N HIS A 744 -17.19 17.83 -23.35
CA HIS A 744 -15.75 18.01 -23.23
C HIS A 744 -15.22 16.96 -22.24
N THR A 745 -14.01 16.45 -22.45
CA THR A 745 -13.50 15.24 -21.77
C THR A 745 -12.20 15.47 -21.00
N PRO A 746 -12.09 16.48 -20.11
CA PRO A 746 -10.85 16.77 -19.41
C PRO A 746 -10.38 15.56 -18.60
N GLY A 747 -9.22 15.03 -18.98
CA GLY A 747 -8.61 13.86 -18.36
C GLY A 747 -9.23 12.53 -18.77
N GLN A 748 -10.02 12.47 -19.85
CA GLN A 748 -10.65 11.26 -20.37
C GLN A 748 -10.44 11.16 -21.89
N PRO A 749 -10.40 9.96 -22.48
CA PRO A 749 -10.31 9.83 -23.95
C PRO A 749 -11.48 10.53 -24.66
N ASN A 750 -11.19 11.22 -25.75
CA ASN A 750 -12.22 11.87 -26.56
C ASN A 750 -13.23 10.85 -27.10
N PRO A 751 -14.53 11.19 -27.22
CA PRO A 751 -15.51 10.30 -27.84
C PRO A 751 -15.12 9.94 -29.29
N GLY A 752 -14.98 8.64 -29.56
CA GLY A 752 -14.51 8.15 -30.87
C GLY A 752 -12.99 8.20 -31.07
N GLN A 753 -12.24 8.37 -29.98
CA GLN A 753 -10.80 8.16 -29.94
C GLN A 753 -10.50 6.79 -29.33
N SER A 754 -9.61 6.02 -29.97
CA SER A 754 -9.03 4.83 -29.38
C SER A 754 -7.51 4.79 -29.58
N PHE A 755 -6.80 4.36 -28.54
CA PHE A 755 -5.35 4.26 -28.56
C PHE A 755 -4.91 2.81 -28.77
N SER A 756 -4.05 2.55 -29.76
CA SER A 756 -3.44 1.23 -29.98
C SER A 756 -2.10 1.11 -29.24
N ALA A 757 -1.87 -0.02 -28.56
CA ALA A 757 -0.58 -0.31 -27.91
C ALA A 757 0.45 -0.86 -28.92
N GLY A 758 1.74 -0.56 -28.72
CA GLY A 758 2.82 -1.44 -29.18
C GLY A 758 2.75 -2.80 -28.45
N SER A 759 3.43 -3.84 -28.93
CA SER A 759 3.38 -5.16 -28.28
C SER A 759 3.96 -5.08 -26.85
N ALA A 760 3.14 -5.32 -25.83
CA ALA A 760 3.54 -5.19 -24.43
C ALA A 760 4.66 -6.19 -24.05
N PRO A 761 5.71 -5.75 -23.31
CA PRO A 761 6.79 -6.61 -22.81
C PRO A 761 6.27 -7.72 -21.89
N GLN A 762 7.06 -8.78 -21.75
CA GLN A 762 6.79 -9.88 -20.82
C GLN A 762 7.63 -9.71 -19.55
N GLY A 763 7.16 -10.26 -18.44
CA GLY A 763 7.93 -10.30 -17.20
C GLY A 763 8.77 -11.56 -17.14
N ILE A 764 10.07 -11.46 -17.47
CA ILE A 764 10.99 -12.61 -17.50
C ILE A 764 12.03 -12.50 -16.38
N ALA A 765 12.51 -13.64 -15.87
CA ALA A 765 13.49 -13.68 -14.79
C ALA A 765 14.50 -14.81 -14.97
N ILE A 766 15.61 -14.72 -14.24
CA ILE A 766 16.53 -15.83 -14.02
C ILE A 766 16.65 -16.14 -12.54
N ASP A 767 16.77 -17.43 -12.24
CA ASP A 767 17.00 -17.96 -10.90
C ASP A 767 17.91 -19.21 -10.99
N ASN A 768 18.42 -19.70 -9.86
CA ASN A 768 19.19 -20.94 -9.73
C ASN A 768 20.36 -21.05 -10.74
N LEU A 769 21.14 -19.98 -10.85
CA LEU A 769 22.32 -19.92 -11.72
C LEU A 769 23.41 -20.84 -11.15
N ILE A 770 23.79 -21.86 -11.92
CA ILE A 770 24.78 -22.87 -11.55
C ILE A 770 25.93 -22.86 -12.56
N LEU A 771 27.16 -22.81 -12.04
CA LEU A 771 28.39 -22.97 -12.82
C LEU A 771 29.19 -24.16 -12.31
N ILE A 772 29.64 -25.04 -13.22
CA ILE A 772 30.53 -26.16 -12.88
C ILE A 772 31.79 -26.07 -13.75
N PRO A 773 32.94 -25.70 -13.18
CA PRO A 773 34.20 -25.62 -13.91
C PRO A 773 34.88 -27.00 -14.01
N TYR A 774 35.46 -27.30 -15.17
CA TYR A 774 36.15 -28.56 -15.46
C TYR A 774 37.60 -28.32 -15.89
N ALA A 775 38.53 -29.14 -15.40
CA ALA A 775 39.95 -29.07 -15.76
C ALA A 775 40.30 -29.82 -17.07
N GLN A 776 39.32 -30.50 -17.69
CA GLN A 776 39.48 -31.21 -18.95
C GLN A 776 38.60 -30.57 -20.03
N SER A 777 39.02 -30.65 -21.30
CA SER A 777 38.13 -30.35 -22.42
C SER A 777 37.13 -31.49 -22.51
N ASN A 778 36.04 -31.42 -21.75
CA ASN A 778 34.98 -32.42 -21.83
C ASN A 778 34.34 -32.34 -23.23
N GLU A 779 34.88 -33.05 -24.23
CA GLU A 779 34.07 -33.48 -25.37
C GLU A 779 33.03 -34.43 -24.79
N THR A 780 31.78 -33.95 -24.68
CA THR A 780 30.57 -34.67 -24.29
C THR A 780 30.82 -35.94 -23.46
N HIS A 781 31.09 -35.77 -22.17
CA HIS A 781 30.79 -36.83 -21.20
C HIS A 781 29.27 -36.79 -20.94
N PRO A 782 28.55 -37.93 -20.98
CA PRO A 782 27.11 -37.96 -20.73
C PRO A 782 26.85 -37.80 -19.23
N SER A 783 26.96 -36.55 -18.73
CA SER A 783 26.56 -36.21 -17.36
C SER A 783 25.21 -35.49 -17.29
N SER A 784 24.58 -35.17 -18.42
CA SER A 784 23.20 -34.67 -18.45
C SER A 784 22.24 -35.84 -18.64
N ILE A 785 21.61 -36.29 -17.56
CA ILE A 785 20.31 -36.97 -17.65
C ILE A 785 19.33 -35.90 -18.11
N SER A 786 19.00 -35.89 -19.39
CA SER A 786 18.07 -34.95 -19.99
C SER A 786 16.66 -35.50 -19.83
N ALA A 787 15.83 -34.83 -19.04
CA ALA A 787 14.41 -35.08 -18.77
C ALA A 787 14.06 -36.27 -17.83
N ILE A 788 13.44 -35.91 -16.70
CA ILE A 788 12.53 -36.76 -15.93
C ILE A 788 11.16 -36.62 -16.58
N ASP A 789 10.59 -37.71 -17.08
CA ASP A 789 9.22 -37.72 -17.60
C ASP A 789 8.35 -38.52 -16.61
N LEU A 790 7.40 -37.85 -15.93
CA LEU A 790 6.40 -38.50 -15.09
C LEU A 790 5.27 -39.00 -15.99
N ILE A 791 5.35 -40.28 -16.39
CA ILE A 791 4.39 -40.84 -17.34
C ILE A 791 3.12 -41.34 -16.62
N THR A 792 3.16 -41.62 -15.30
CA THR A 792 2.00 -41.95 -14.44
C THR A 792 2.30 -41.64 -12.96
N PRO A 793 1.30 -41.66 -12.04
CA PRO A 793 1.51 -41.42 -10.60
C PRO A 793 2.50 -42.38 -9.91
N ASP A 794 2.76 -43.55 -10.52
CA ASP A 794 3.47 -44.67 -9.87
C ASP A 794 4.77 -45.08 -10.59
N THR A 795 5.19 -44.37 -11.65
CA THR A 795 6.46 -44.65 -12.35
C THR A 795 7.16 -43.38 -12.85
N VAL A 796 8.46 -43.29 -12.59
CA VAL A 796 9.36 -42.28 -13.16
C VAL A 796 10.09 -42.90 -14.36
N ARG A 797 10.25 -42.18 -15.47
CA ARG A 797 11.22 -42.55 -16.53
C ARG A 797 12.34 -41.53 -16.59
N LEU A 798 13.57 -42.03 -16.70
CA LEU A 798 14.73 -41.20 -17.03
C LEU A 798 15.12 -41.46 -18.47
N ALA A 799 15.37 -40.41 -19.24
CA ALA A 799 16.07 -40.52 -20.51
C ALA A 799 17.58 -40.38 -20.27
N ILE A 800 18.29 -41.51 -20.38
CA ILE A 800 19.74 -41.61 -20.13
C ILE A 800 20.44 -41.71 -21.49
N PRO A 801 21.08 -40.64 -21.98
CA PRO A 801 21.91 -40.74 -23.18
C PRO A 801 23.10 -41.67 -22.90
N THR A 802 23.21 -42.76 -23.65
CA THR A 802 24.31 -43.72 -23.46
C THR A 802 25.47 -43.45 -24.41
N SER A 803 26.66 -43.91 -24.07
CA SER A 803 27.87 -43.73 -24.88
C SER A 803 28.60 -45.05 -25.08
N ASN A 804 29.09 -45.27 -26.30
CA ASN A 804 29.90 -46.43 -26.64
C ASN A 804 31.11 -46.56 -25.70
N GLY A 805 31.34 -47.77 -25.20
CA GLY A 805 32.46 -48.09 -24.30
C GLY A 805 32.15 -47.95 -22.80
N PHE A 806 30.90 -47.72 -22.42
CA PHE A 806 30.43 -47.73 -21.03
C PHE A 806 29.23 -48.67 -20.85
N ASP A 807 29.20 -49.36 -19.72
CA ASP A 807 28.06 -50.14 -19.24
C ASP A 807 27.33 -49.36 -18.13
N TYR A 808 26.01 -49.28 -18.26
CA TYR A 808 25.10 -48.58 -17.38
C TYR A 808 24.31 -49.61 -16.57
N SER A 809 24.25 -49.44 -15.25
CA SER A 809 23.45 -50.27 -14.34
C SER A 809 22.55 -49.40 -13.48
N LEU A 810 21.25 -49.60 -13.59
CA LEU A 810 20.29 -49.05 -12.65
C LEU A 810 20.24 -49.97 -11.43
N GLU A 811 20.47 -49.43 -10.24
CA GLU A 811 20.51 -50.17 -8.99
C GLU A 811 19.58 -49.56 -7.95
N SER A 812 19.02 -50.38 -7.05
CA SER A 812 18.21 -49.93 -5.93
C SER A 812 18.73 -50.45 -4.58
N SER A 813 18.46 -49.71 -3.51
CA SER A 813 18.80 -50.08 -2.13
C SER A 813 17.73 -49.64 -1.14
N SER A 814 17.50 -50.43 -0.09
CA SER A 814 16.64 -50.02 1.04
C SER A 814 17.43 -49.47 2.23
N ASP A 815 18.76 -49.56 2.22
CA ASP A 815 19.64 -49.26 3.36
C ASP A 815 20.89 -48.44 2.99
N LEU A 816 21.03 -48.04 1.71
CA LEU A 816 22.20 -47.38 1.11
C LEU A 816 23.51 -48.21 1.12
N ILE A 817 23.49 -49.42 1.67
CA ILE A 817 24.67 -50.29 1.81
C ILE A 817 24.63 -51.39 0.76
N THR A 818 23.50 -52.08 0.65
CA THR A 818 23.30 -53.21 -0.26
C THR A 818 22.56 -52.75 -1.50
N TRP A 819 23.20 -52.85 -2.66
CA TRP A 819 22.66 -52.41 -3.94
C TRP A 819 22.34 -53.60 -4.83
N THR A 820 21.14 -53.61 -5.40
CA THR A 820 20.67 -54.66 -6.32
C THR A 820 20.45 -54.06 -7.70
N SER A 821 21.10 -54.63 -8.72
CA SER A 821 20.89 -54.24 -10.12
C SER A 821 19.48 -54.59 -10.58
N ARG A 822 18.82 -53.63 -11.22
CA ARG A 822 17.43 -53.70 -11.72
C ARG A 822 17.40 -53.76 -13.25
N ALA A 823 18.25 -53.00 -13.91
CA ALA A 823 18.36 -52.97 -15.36
C ALA A 823 19.79 -52.61 -15.79
N ASN A 824 20.23 -53.14 -16.93
CA ASN A 824 21.56 -52.86 -17.48
C ASN A 824 21.45 -52.53 -18.97
N GLN A 825 22.30 -51.63 -19.44
CA GLN A 825 22.44 -51.28 -20.85
C GLN A 825 23.92 -51.08 -21.15
N SER A 826 24.44 -51.73 -22.18
CA SER A 826 25.72 -51.32 -22.76
C SER A 826 25.47 -50.12 -23.65
N GLY A 827 26.29 -49.08 -23.49
CA GLY A 827 26.09 -47.84 -24.22
C GLY A 827 26.33 -48.04 -25.70
N ASP A 828 25.36 -47.60 -26.49
CA ASP A 828 25.31 -47.74 -27.95
C ASP A 828 25.25 -46.38 -28.66
N GLY A 829 25.23 -45.29 -27.89
CA GLY A 829 25.05 -43.93 -28.41
C GLY A 829 23.58 -43.49 -28.48
N GLU A 830 22.64 -44.36 -28.13
CA GLU A 830 21.21 -44.08 -28.11
C GLU A 830 20.72 -43.73 -26.69
N ILE A 831 19.50 -43.20 -26.59
CA ILE A 831 18.84 -42.90 -25.32
C ILE A 831 18.29 -44.20 -24.71
N TRP A 832 18.75 -44.51 -23.50
CA TRP A 832 18.20 -45.57 -22.68
C TRP A 832 17.10 -45.03 -21.76
N MET A 833 15.95 -45.71 -21.73
CA MET A 833 14.78 -45.28 -20.95
C MET A 833 14.33 -46.35 -19.96
N PRO A 834 15.00 -46.52 -18.80
CA PRO A 834 14.55 -47.45 -17.77
C PRO A 834 13.36 -46.90 -16.98
N ASP A 835 12.44 -47.80 -16.60
CA ASP A 835 11.30 -47.51 -15.72
C ASP A 835 11.72 -47.59 -14.24
N PHE A 836 11.31 -46.60 -13.45
CA PHE A 836 11.47 -46.54 -12.00
C PHE A 836 10.09 -46.75 -11.35
N PRO A 837 9.78 -47.95 -10.83
CA PRO A 837 8.56 -48.12 -10.05
C PRO A 837 8.65 -47.31 -8.76
N TYR A 838 7.55 -46.65 -8.39
CA TYR A 838 7.43 -46.02 -7.08
C TYR A 838 7.43 -47.10 -5.99
N GLU A 839 8.48 -47.10 -5.17
CA GLU A 839 8.63 -48.01 -4.03
C GLU A 839 8.95 -47.20 -2.76
N VAL A 840 8.15 -47.39 -1.71
CA VAL A 840 8.30 -46.66 -0.44
C VAL A 840 9.60 -47.10 0.26
N ASN A 841 10.40 -46.12 0.74
CA ASN A 841 11.69 -46.33 1.41
C ASN A 841 12.78 -47.00 0.55
N GLN A 842 12.82 -46.69 -0.75
CA GLN A 842 13.89 -47.16 -1.64
C GLN A 842 14.71 -46.01 -2.22
N PHE A 843 16.03 -46.21 -2.26
CA PHE A 843 17.01 -45.37 -2.94
C PHE A 843 17.38 -45.98 -4.28
N PHE A 844 17.58 -45.14 -5.29
CA PHE A 844 18.01 -45.56 -6.62
C PHE A 844 19.33 -44.88 -6.97
N ARG A 845 20.19 -45.57 -7.74
CA ARG A 845 21.39 -44.97 -8.34
C ARG A 845 21.61 -45.52 -9.74
N LEU A 846 22.21 -44.69 -10.58
CA LEU A 846 22.77 -45.10 -11.87
C LEU A 846 24.28 -45.30 -11.70
N ASN A 847 24.74 -46.53 -11.88
CA ASN A 847 26.15 -46.88 -11.89
C ASN A 847 26.65 -46.94 -13.34
N ILE A 848 27.71 -46.19 -13.66
CA ILE A 848 28.30 -46.14 -15.00
C ILE A 848 29.74 -46.62 -14.90
N SER A 849 30.07 -47.66 -15.63
CA SER A 849 31.39 -48.28 -15.61
C SER A 849 31.94 -48.44 -17.03
N PRO A 850 33.26 -48.39 -17.26
CA PRO A 850 33.83 -48.72 -18.56
C PRO A 850 33.45 -50.16 -18.95
N SER A 851 32.99 -50.36 -20.19
CA SER A 851 32.73 -51.69 -20.73
C SER A 851 34.04 -52.49 -20.80
N ASN A 852 34.03 -53.74 -20.34
CA ASN A 852 35.19 -54.64 -20.37
C ASN A 852 35.52 -55.18 -21.77
#